data_AF-A0A961WZJ0-F1
#
_entry.id   AF-A0A961WZJ0-F1
#
_cell.length_a   1.000
_cell.length_b   1.000
_cell.length_c   1.000
_cell.angle_alpha   90.00
_cell.angle_beta   90.00
_cell.angle_gamma   90.00
#
_symmetry.space_group_name_H-M   'P 1'
#
loop_
_entity.id
_entity.type
_entity.pdbx_description
1 polymer ?
#
loop_
_entity_poly.entity_id
_entity_poly.type
_entity_poly.pdbx_seq_one_letter_code
_entity_poly.pdbx_strand_id
1 'polypeptide(L)'
;MATFTGTDADETITPSLLSPSVTSSSGLPPGVEDDLIIAGGGADIVGGGTGSDTAHLGGGADLFIWNPGDGSDTIYGDAGYDTLQVNGSNVSENVYLTANGSHLSFFRNVGSVTLDAVSVERVRYNAFGGADLISVIDLTGTGVRLADINLEATVGSGAGDGQIDTVNVIGSAGADTISIAKMSQGVSVDGLAASTLVRNAESTDLLKVFGGDGGDTISAATLRAGLISLTIDGQNGADAITGSRGDDTLFGGSFDNAGDTLAGCKGQDVIFGGGGDDIIVWRAGDGNDTVEGEAGADLLQVTGSGTDTFAIAANGSRALVLRNEDSAAIDTAGVERLSLTLGNARDYVTIGDLTGTSLRQIDIEMGLAPGTAAGDAKTDVITISGTASRDVMTLASGPDGLSVAGLTAAVTLHNAETRDSLQVLGGAGDDIIDAQSVAKSAARLTLNGGLGADVIAGSVNADTIIGASGDDIVFMGDGNDLFVWNPGDSNDVIHGGNGVDRLLINGSNVSENITLNNVNGALQFFRDVASVGLSVSGVERVEYHALGGSDSITVGDLSGTGVTRVTIDLASSAPGVSDGVPDLVSMSGRGGNDTVTISGNAAAITVAGLGPAIIINTSEATDSLRIAALGGDDVISASGLAAGSAVVYIDGGDGNDELSTGFGNDWMNGGLGRDIFLFDTALSSASNTDTIADFNTADDTIALSMQIFAAAGALGTLASDAFVIGSAAADAGDRIIYDSLNGILSYDSDGTGAAAAVTFAYVNAGMLLTAQNFLIV
;
A
#
# COMPACT_ATOMS: atom_id res chain seq x y z
N MET A 1 -26.04 -72.14 28.17
CA MET A 1 -24.59 -72.30 28.20
C MET A 1 -24.20 -73.62 27.57
N ALA A 2 -24.06 -73.58 26.26
CA ALA A 2 -23.26 -74.52 25.51
C ALA A 2 -21.80 -74.08 25.50
N THR A 3 -20.88 -75.04 25.53
CA THR A 3 -19.47 -74.84 25.20
C THR A 3 -19.18 -75.32 23.79
N PHE A 4 -18.45 -74.50 23.04
CA PHE A 4 -17.91 -74.79 21.72
C PHE A 4 -16.38 -74.83 21.82
N THR A 5 -15.76 -75.87 21.28
CA THR A 5 -14.29 -76.05 21.30
C THR A 5 -13.81 -76.45 19.93
N GLY A 6 -13.11 -75.56 19.24
CA GLY A 6 -12.46 -75.82 17.95
C GLY A 6 -11.09 -76.47 18.10
N THR A 7 -10.30 -76.42 17.03
CA THR A 7 -9.01 -77.10 16.90
C THR A 7 -7.90 -76.12 16.50
N ASP A 8 -6.81 -76.57 15.87
CA ASP A 8 -5.74 -75.71 15.35
C ASP A 8 -5.93 -75.40 13.84
N ALA A 9 -7.16 -75.48 13.34
CA ALA A 9 -7.51 -75.32 11.93
C ALA A 9 -8.52 -74.19 11.75
N ASP A 10 -8.47 -73.49 10.61
CA ASP A 10 -9.41 -72.42 10.28
C ASP A 10 -10.88 -72.91 10.32
N GLU A 11 -11.64 -72.37 11.26
CA GLU A 11 -12.99 -72.82 11.60
C GLU A 11 -14.02 -71.68 11.56
N THR A 12 -15.30 -72.04 11.43
CA THR A 12 -16.40 -71.10 11.55
C THR A 12 -17.33 -71.56 12.66
N ILE A 13 -17.52 -70.70 13.66
CA ILE A 13 -18.34 -70.92 14.85
C ILE A 13 -19.30 -69.73 14.95
N THR A 14 -20.39 -69.77 14.18
CA THR A 14 -21.39 -68.69 14.14
C THR A 14 -22.80 -69.28 14.27
N PRO A 15 -23.84 -68.47 14.56
CA PRO A 15 -25.22 -68.98 14.65
C PRO A 15 -25.73 -69.62 13.34
N SER A 16 -25.10 -69.28 12.21
CA SER A 16 -25.48 -69.78 10.88
C SER A 16 -24.69 -71.01 10.44
N LEU A 17 -23.50 -71.23 10.99
CA LEU A 17 -22.57 -72.27 10.54
C LEU A 17 -21.65 -72.70 11.68
N LEU A 18 -21.58 -74.01 11.90
CA LEU A 18 -20.65 -74.65 12.81
C LEU A 18 -19.77 -75.63 12.03
N SER A 19 -18.45 -75.39 12.04
CA SER A 19 -17.48 -76.26 11.37
C SER A 19 -17.54 -77.71 11.88
N PRO A 20 -17.37 -78.73 11.01
CA PRO A 20 -17.45 -80.13 11.44
C PRO A 20 -16.40 -80.58 12.45
N SER A 21 -15.26 -79.88 12.53
CA SER A 21 -14.18 -80.15 13.49
C SER A 21 -14.47 -79.60 14.90
N VAL A 22 -15.45 -78.70 15.04
CA VAL A 22 -15.78 -78.05 16.31
C VAL A 22 -16.64 -78.96 17.17
N THR A 23 -16.24 -79.15 18.42
CA THR A 23 -17.01 -79.91 19.41
C THR A 23 -18.02 -78.99 20.11
N SER A 24 -19.32 -79.30 20.01
CA SER A 24 -20.39 -78.58 20.72
C SER A 24 -21.04 -79.47 21.78
N SER A 25 -21.16 -78.95 23.00
CA SER A 25 -21.84 -79.64 24.11
C SER A 25 -23.36 -79.78 23.93
N SER A 26 -23.98 -78.92 23.12
CA SER A 26 -25.42 -78.94 22.80
C SER A 26 -25.72 -79.66 21.47
N GLY A 27 -24.71 -79.80 20.60
CA GLY A 27 -24.85 -80.32 19.24
C GLY A 27 -25.53 -79.34 18.27
N LEU A 28 -25.82 -78.11 18.70
CA LEU A 28 -26.36 -77.01 17.91
C LEU A 28 -25.32 -75.89 17.79
N PRO A 29 -25.40 -75.01 16.76
CA PRO A 29 -24.60 -73.78 16.68
C PRO A 29 -24.89 -72.80 17.84
N PRO A 30 -24.02 -71.79 18.07
CA PRO A 30 -24.28 -70.70 19.01
C PRO A 30 -25.64 -70.04 18.76
N GLY A 31 -26.31 -69.55 19.81
CA GLY A 31 -27.73 -69.18 19.70
C GLY A 31 -28.23 -68.16 20.71
N VAL A 32 -29.26 -68.53 21.47
CA VAL A 32 -29.97 -67.61 22.38
C VAL A 32 -29.49 -67.68 23.83
N GLU A 33 -28.62 -68.66 24.13
CA GLU A 33 -28.09 -68.87 25.48
C GLU A 33 -26.74 -68.17 25.61
N ASP A 34 -26.37 -67.81 26.84
CA ASP A 34 -25.01 -67.36 27.16
C ASP A 34 -24.04 -68.54 27.01
N ASP A 35 -23.22 -68.53 25.96
CA ASP A 35 -22.34 -69.60 25.52
C ASP A 35 -20.86 -69.28 25.76
N LEU A 36 -20.05 -70.34 25.87
CA LEU A 36 -18.59 -70.24 25.92
C LEU A 36 -18.01 -70.78 24.61
N ILE A 37 -17.34 -69.94 23.85
CA ILE A 37 -16.69 -70.29 22.59
C ILE A 37 -15.17 -70.29 22.79
N ILE A 38 -14.51 -71.39 22.45
CA ILE A 38 -13.05 -71.52 22.42
C ILE A 38 -12.70 -71.96 21.01
N ALA A 39 -12.27 -71.02 20.15
CA ALA A 39 -12.05 -71.30 18.73
C ALA A 39 -10.77 -72.14 18.52
N GLY A 40 -9.67 -71.77 19.18
CA GLY A 40 -8.48 -72.64 19.26
C GLY A 40 -7.28 -71.99 18.60
N GLY A 41 -6.76 -72.55 17.52
CA GLY A 41 -5.79 -71.86 16.67
C GLY A 41 -6.20 -71.97 15.21
N GLY A 42 -5.65 -71.12 14.34
CA GLY A 42 -6.11 -70.98 12.97
C GLY A 42 -6.59 -69.57 12.70
N ALA A 43 -7.16 -69.31 11.52
CA ALA A 43 -7.87 -68.07 11.23
C ALA A 43 -9.38 -68.33 11.30
N ASP A 44 -9.96 -68.12 12.47
CA ASP A 44 -11.32 -68.50 12.80
C ASP A 44 -12.34 -67.37 12.55
N ILE A 45 -13.58 -67.75 12.24
CA ILE A 45 -14.71 -66.82 12.12
C ILE A 45 -15.72 -67.17 13.23
N VAL A 46 -15.93 -66.25 14.17
CA VAL A 46 -16.72 -66.49 15.38
C VAL A 46 -17.89 -65.51 15.50
N GLY A 47 -19.03 -65.96 16.02
CA GLY A 47 -20.17 -65.12 16.40
C GLY A 47 -21.04 -65.80 17.45
N GLY A 48 -21.45 -65.06 18.47
CA GLY A 48 -22.17 -65.59 19.64
C GLY A 48 -23.67 -65.82 19.43
N GLY A 49 -24.33 -64.89 18.74
CA GLY A 49 -25.79 -64.87 18.62
C GLY A 49 -26.40 -63.93 19.66
N THR A 50 -27.64 -64.18 20.08
CA THR A 50 -28.42 -63.21 20.89
C THR A 50 -28.13 -63.29 22.40
N GLY A 51 -27.39 -64.31 22.85
CA GLY A 51 -26.97 -64.50 24.25
C GLY A 51 -25.83 -63.57 24.65
N SER A 52 -25.48 -63.52 25.94
CA SER A 52 -24.27 -62.84 26.41
C SER A 52 -23.12 -63.83 26.46
N ASP A 53 -22.37 -63.88 25.37
CA ASP A 53 -21.40 -64.94 25.13
C ASP A 53 -19.99 -64.56 25.58
N THR A 54 -19.15 -65.56 25.84
CA THR A 54 -17.71 -65.38 26.06
C THR A 54 -16.94 -66.13 24.99
N ALA A 55 -16.16 -65.43 24.18
CA ALA A 55 -15.36 -66.00 23.10
C ALA A 55 -13.86 -65.86 23.37
N HIS A 56 -13.14 -66.97 23.33
CA HIS A 56 -11.68 -67.05 23.25
C HIS A 56 -11.32 -67.44 21.83
N LEU A 57 -10.75 -66.51 21.07
CA LEU A 57 -10.40 -66.72 19.66
C LEU A 57 -9.13 -67.57 19.55
N GLY A 58 -8.16 -67.31 20.42
CA GLY A 58 -7.00 -68.17 20.59
C GLY A 58 -5.83 -67.74 19.70
N GLY A 59 -5.29 -68.65 18.90
CA GLY A 59 -4.04 -68.42 18.17
C GLY A 59 -4.22 -68.22 16.67
N GLY A 60 -4.03 -67.01 16.15
CA GLY A 60 -3.98 -66.80 14.70
C GLY A 60 -4.46 -65.44 14.24
N ALA A 61 -5.34 -65.38 13.25
CA ALA A 61 -5.86 -64.11 12.74
C ALA A 61 -7.36 -64.22 12.62
N ASP A 62 -8.03 -63.97 13.75
CA ASP A 62 -9.41 -64.35 13.93
C ASP A 62 -10.36 -63.18 13.65
N LEU A 63 -11.61 -63.51 13.30
CA LEU A 63 -12.68 -62.56 13.02
C LEU A 63 -13.89 -62.88 13.90
N PHE A 64 -14.15 -62.03 14.89
CA PHE A 64 -15.43 -62.04 15.59
C PHE A 64 -16.43 -61.13 14.88
N ILE A 65 -17.61 -61.63 14.52
CA ILE A 65 -18.67 -60.89 13.84
C ILE A 65 -19.86 -60.72 14.79
N TRP A 66 -20.22 -59.46 15.04
CA TRP A 66 -21.43 -59.07 15.72
C TRP A 66 -22.43 -58.47 14.74
N ASN A 67 -23.69 -58.92 14.77
CA ASN A 67 -24.78 -58.44 13.92
C ASN A 67 -25.95 -57.86 14.73
N PRO A 68 -26.77 -56.95 14.14
CA PRO A 68 -27.95 -56.46 14.82
C PRO A 68 -28.88 -57.60 15.27
N GLY A 69 -29.16 -57.66 16.56
CA GLY A 69 -29.92 -58.72 17.20
C GLY A 69 -29.08 -59.65 18.07
N ASP A 70 -27.76 -59.66 17.87
CA ASP A 70 -26.81 -60.36 18.73
C ASP A 70 -26.73 -59.70 20.12
N GLY A 71 -26.23 -60.43 21.13
CA GLY A 71 -26.20 -60.00 22.52
C GLY A 71 -24.96 -59.19 22.89
N SER A 72 -24.74 -58.99 24.19
CA SER A 72 -23.57 -58.28 24.71
C SER A 72 -22.52 -59.29 25.14
N ASP A 73 -21.41 -59.33 24.41
CA ASP A 73 -20.41 -60.40 24.49
C ASP A 73 -19.08 -59.95 25.09
N THR A 74 -18.34 -60.90 25.65
CA THR A 74 -16.93 -60.74 26.05
C THR A 74 -16.03 -61.48 25.06
N ILE A 75 -15.04 -60.80 24.48
CA ILE A 75 -14.17 -61.32 23.43
C ILE A 75 -12.71 -61.25 23.89
N TYR A 76 -12.02 -62.37 23.85
CA TYR A 76 -10.59 -62.49 24.05
C TYR A 76 -9.96 -62.84 22.71
N GLY A 77 -9.29 -61.87 22.07
CA GLY A 77 -8.52 -62.15 20.84
C GLY A 77 -7.36 -63.11 21.08
N ASP A 78 -6.83 -63.12 22.30
CA ASP A 78 -5.71 -63.95 22.71
C ASP A 78 -4.43 -63.67 21.89
N ALA A 79 -3.86 -64.63 21.18
CA ALA A 79 -2.55 -64.51 20.54
C ALA A 79 -2.70 -64.43 19.02
N GLY A 80 -2.68 -63.24 18.45
CA GLY A 80 -2.96 -63.14 17.03
C GLY A 80 -2.92 -61.74 16.47
N TYR A 81 -3.53 -61.61 15.29
CA TYR A 81 -4.00 -60.33 14.78
C TYR A 81 -5.51 -60.44 14.57
N ASP A 82 -6.26 -59.99 15.56
CA ASP A 82 -7.68 -60.33 15.67
C ASP A 82 -8.55 -59.12 15.33
N THR A 83 -9.69 -59.41 14.69
CA THR A 83 -10.64 -58.41 14.22
C THR A 83 -12.01 -58.60 14.89
N LEU A 84 -12.47 -57.57 15.58
CA LEU A 84 -13.87 -57.42 15.95
C LEU A 84 -14.59 -56.66 14.83
N GLN A 85 -15.52 -57.30 14.12
CA GLN A 85 -16.40 -56.65 13.16
C GLN A 85 -17.80 -56.48 13.74
N VAL A 86 -18.25 -55.23 13.84
CA VAL A 86 -19.59 -54.86 14.28
C VAL A 86 -20.37 -54.31 13.10
N ASN A 87 -21.52 -54.91 12.83
CA ASN A 87 -22.45 -54.46 11.81
C ASN A 87 -23.55 -53.61 12.46
N GLY A 88 -23.65 -52.34 12.06
CA GLY A 88 -24.72 -51.41 12.41
C GLY A 88 -26.04 -51.77 11.72
N SER A 89 -27.02 -50.87 11.81
CA SER A 89 -28.32 -50.99 11.14
C SER A 89 -28.55 -49.81 10.21
N ASN A 90 -29.79 -49.62 9.75
CA ASN A 90 -30.13 -48.56 8.80
C ASN A 90 -30.80 -47.36 9.48
N VAL A 91 -30.53 -47.14 10.76
CA VAL A 91 -31.07 -46.04 11.56
C VAL A 91 -29.92 -45.33 12.28
N SER A 92 -30.11 -44.06 12.64
CA SER A 92 -29.10 -43.31 13.40
C SER A 92 -28.68 -43.99 14.70
N GLU A 93 -27.37 -44.14 14.86
CA GLU A 93 -26.72 -44.82 15.98
C GLU A 93 -25.72 -43.93 16.70
N ASN A 94 -25.59 -44.12 18.00
CA ASN A 94 -24.48 -43.59 18.79
C ASN A 94 -23.58 -44.77 19.16
N VAL A 95 -22.34 -44.72 18.67
CA VAL A 95 -21.32 -45.76 18.83
C VAL A 95 -20.12 -45.17 19.55
N TYR A 96 -19.64 -45.85 20.58
CA TYR A 96 -18.46 -45.44 21.34
C TYR A 96 -17.47 -46.59 21.44
N LEU A 97 -16.22 -46.35 21.08
CA LEU A 97 -15.09 -47.22 21.33
C LEU A 97 -14.25 -46.53 22.41
N THR A 98 -14.15 -47.13 23.60
CA THR A 98 -13.39 -46.53 24.72
C THR A 98 -12.51 -47.56 25.39
N ALA A 99 -11.37 -47.14 25.91
CA ALA A 99 -10.57 -47.97 26.80
C ALA A 99 -11.26 -48.15 28.17
N ASN A 100 -11.18 -49.36 28.72
CA ASN A 100 -11.51 -49.73 30.08
C ASN A 100 -10.36 -50.58 30.65
N GLY A 101 -9.26 -49.91 31.02
CA GLY A 101 -8.00 -50.60 31.30
C GLY A 101 -7.42 -51.23 30.03
N SER A 102 -7.12 -52.54 30.06
CA SER A 102 -6.62 -53.25 28.87
C SER A 102 -7.72 -53.68 27.89
N HIS A 103 -8.98 -53.46 28.26
CA HIS A 103 -10.15 -53.86 27.49
C HIS A 103 -10.64 -52.69 26.64
N LEU A 104 -11.07 -52.97 25.41
CA LEU A 104 -11.95 -52.13 24.62
C LEU A 104 -13.39 -52.36 25.09
N SER A 105 -14.08 -51.28 25.46
CA SER A 105 -15.54 -51.27 25.55
C SER A 105 -16.11 -50.66 24.27
N PHE A 106 -16.79 -51.48 23.47
CA PHE A 106 -17.56 -51.03 22.32
C PHE A 106 -19.02 -50.92 22.73
N PHE A 107 -19.59 -49.72 22.68
CA PHE A 107 -21.00 -49.48 22.97
C PHE A 107 -21.75 -49.06 21.72
N ARG A 108 -22.99 -49.52 21.61
CA ARG A 108 -23.97 -49.08 20.62
C ARG A 108 -25.33 -48.83 21.29
N ASN A 109 -25.92 -47.67 21.04
CA ASN A 109 -27.21 -47.30 21.65
C ASN A 109 -28.40 -48.14 21.16
N VAL A 110 -28.44 -48.49 19.87
CA VAL A 110 -29.49 -49.33 19.28
C VAL A 110 -29.34 -50.75 19.81
N GLY A 111 -30.34 -51.21 20.56
CA GLY A 111 -30.29 -52.47 21.29
C GLY A 111 -29.55 -52.40 22.64
N SER A 112 -28.91 -51.26 22.97
CA SER A 112 -28.09 -51.07 24.18
C SER A 112 -27.01 -52.15 24.34
N VAL A 113 -26.22 -52.35 23.28
CA VAL A 113 -25.23 -53.42 23.19
C VAL A 113 -23.89 -52.91 23.70
N THR A 114 -23.24 -53.70 24.56
CA THR A 114 -21.86 -53.45 24.99
C THR A 114 -21.03 -54.71 24.73
N LEU A 115 -19.97 -54.58 23.93
CA LEU A 115 -18.97 -55.62 23.74
C LEU A 115 -17.74 -55.27 24.56
N ASP A 116 -17.22 -56.26 25.29
CA ASP A 116 -16.00 -56.16 26.08
C ASP A 116 -14.91 -56.98 25.41
N ALA A 117 -13.93 -56.34 24.78
CA ALA A 117 -12.90 -57.01 24.00
C ALA A 117 -11.50 -56.77 24.57
N VAL A 118 -10.68 -57.81 24.68
CA VAL A 118 -9.26 -57.71 25.08
C VAL A 118 -8.39 -58.46 24.09
N SER A 119 -7.17 -57.94 23.86
CA SER A 119 -6.23 -58.48 22.86
C SER A 119 -6.81 -58.53 21.44
N VAL A 120 -7.68 -57.58 21.08
CA VAL A 120 -8.17 -57.40 19.70
C VAL A 120 -7.42 -56.24 19.08
N GLU A 121 -6.80 -56.44 17.92
CA GLU A 121 -5.98 -55.42 17.23
C GLU A 121 -6.78 -54.52 16.29
N ARG A 122 -7.88 -55.03 15.73
CA ARG A 122 -8.69 -54.29 14.76
C ARG A 122 -10.15 -54.30 15.17
N VAL A 123 -10.76 -53.12 15.16
CA VAL A 123 -12.22 -52.98 15.24
C VAL A 123 -12.70 -52.47 13.90
N ARG A 124 -13.65 -53.16 13.27
CA ARG A 124 -14.34 -52.68 12.08
C ARG A 124 -15.79 -52.40 12.42
N TYR A 125 -16.24 -51.17 12.20
CA TYR A 125 -17.65 -50.82 12.30
C TYR A 125 -18.22 -50.51 10.92
N ASN A 126 -19.29 -51.20 10.51
CA ASN A 126 -20.03 -50.91 9.28
C ASN A 126 -21.34 -50.20 9.65
N ALA A 127 -21.52 -48.94 9.24
CA ALA A 127 -22.67 -48.11 9.59
C ALA A 127 -23.99 -48.65 9.00
N PHE A 128 -24.05 -48.86 7.67
CA PHE A 128 -25.19 -49.39 6.91
C PHE A 128 -26.42 -48.47 6.72
N GLY A 129 -26.36 -47.19 7.09
CA GLY A 129 -27.47 -46.25 6.91
C GLY A 129 -27.81 -45.50 8.20
N GLY A 130 -28.24 -44.25 8.07
CA GLY A 130 -28.65 -43.42 9.20
C GLY A 130 -27.64 -42.30 9.42
N ALA A 131 -28.02 -41.25 10.14
CA ALA A 131 -27.05 -40.25 10.55
C ALA A 131 -26.39 -40.73 11.84
N ASP A 132 -25.21 -41.34 11.74
CA ASP A 132 -24.53 -41.99 12.85
C ASP A 132 -23.55 -41.04 13.57
N LEU A 133 -23.40 -41.24 14.88
CA LEU A 133 -22.37 -40.62 15.70
C LEU A 133 -21.43 -41.71 16.21
N ILE A 134 -20.23 -41.78 15.63
CA ILE A 134 -19.20 -42.76 16.00
C ILE A 134 -18.09 -42.02 16.74
N SER A 135 -17.74 -42.45 17.94
CA SER A 135 -16.66 -41.85 18.73
C SER A 135 -15.58 -42.88 19.06
N VAL A 136 -14.36 -42.63 18.59
CA VAL A 136 -13.14 -43.35 18.97
C VAL A 136 -12.47 -42.53 20.06
N ILE A 137 -12.61 -42.97 21.31
CA ILE A 137 -12.15 -42.27 22.51
C ILE A 137 -10.91 -42.97 23.02
N ASP A 138 -9.79 -42.24 23.13
CA ASP A 138 -8.48 -42.70 23.61
C ASP A 138 -8.40 -44.19 23.96
N LEU A 139 -7.86 -44.97 23.01
CA LEU A 139 -7.73 -46.42 23.14
C LEU A 139 -6.41 -46.83 23.79
N THR A 140 -5.68 -45.89 24.39
CA THR A 140 -4.45 -46.15 25.12
C THR A 140 -4.67 -47.23 26.19
N GLY A 141 -3.76 -48.19 26.23
CA GLY A 141 -3.81 -49.33 27.16
C GLY A 141 -4.52 -50.57 26.60
N THR A 142 -5.36 -50.43 25.56
CA THR A 142 -5.99 -51.57 24.88
C THR A 142 -5.04 -52.21 23.85
N GLY A 143 -5.44 -53.36 23.31
CA GLY A 143 -4.74 -54.02 22.19
C GLY A 143 -5.02 -53.39 20.81
N VAL A 144 -6.00 -52.49 20.71
CA VAL A 144 -6.50 -51.98 19.44
C VAL A 144 -5.45 -51.08 18.80
N ARG A 145 -5.10 -51.39 17.55
CA ARG A 145 -4.18 -50.60 16.71
C ARG A 145 -4.90 -49.95 15.52
N LEU A 146 -6.10 -50.42 15.17
CA LEU A 146 -6.86 -49.94 14.02
C LEU A 146 -8.36 -49.90 14.31
N ALA A 147 -8.94 -48.71 14.27
CA ALA A 147 -10.39 -48.50 14.21
C ALA A 147 -10.79 -48.23 12.75
N ASP A 148 -11.52 -49.14 12.13
CA ASP A 148 -11.90 -49.14 10.73
C ASP A 148 -13.41 -48.85 10.59
N ILE A 149 -13.75 -47.57 10.42
CA ILE A 149 -15.11 -47.07 10.32
C ILE A 149 -15.52 -47.01 8.86
N ASN A 150 -16.61 -47.70 8.50
CA ASN A 150 -17.13 -47.80 7.14
C ASN A 150 -18.53 -47.21 7.03
N LEU A 151 -18.66 -46.12 6.27
CA LEU A 151 -19.91 -45.36 6.14
C LEU A 151 -20.79 -45.80 4.95
N GLU A 152 -20.52 -46.99 4.38
CA GLU A 152 -21.31 -47.48 3.24
C GLU A 152 -22.70 -47.99 3.66
N ALA A 153 -23.74 -47.70 2.86
CA ALA A 153 -25.07 -48.32 3.00
C ALA A 153 -25.04 -49.84 2.72
N THR A 154 -24.07 -50.29 1.93
CA THR A 154 -23.90 -51.68 1.54
C THR A 154 -22.42 -51.97 1.40
N VAL A 155 -21.91 -52.93 2.18
CA VAL A 155 -20.49 -53.32 2.21
C VAL A 155 -19.99 -53.63 0.80
N GLY A 156 -18.92 -52.95 0.40
CA GLY A 156 -18.24 -53.13 -0.88
C GLY A 156 -18.87 -52.36 -2.05
N SER A 157 -19.83 -51.48 -1.78
CA SER A 157 -20.37 -50.57 -2.81
C SER A 157 -19.38 -49.50 -3.26
N GLY A 158 -18.44 -49.11 -2.39
CA GLY A 158 -17.47 -48.04 -2.63
C GLY A 158 -18.08 -46.64 -2.55
N ALA A 159 -19.28 -46.50 -1.96
CA ALA A 159 -19.98 -45.23 -1.79
C ALA A 159 -20.63 -45.17 -0.40
N GLY A 160 -20.60 -43.99 0.22
CA GLY A 160 -21.30 -43.73 1.48
C GLY A 160 -22.81 -43.92 1.35
N ASP A 161 -23.50 -43.84 2.48
CA ASP A 161 -24.93 -44.12 2.58
C ASP A 161 -25.84 -42.93 2.22
N GLY A 162 -25.26 -41.76 1.97
CA GLY A 162 -25.96 -40.52 1.64
C GLY A 162 -26.65 -39.87 2.83
N GLN A 163 -26.38 -40.30 4.06
CA GLN A 163 -26.72 -39.60 5.29
C GLN A 163 -25.56 -38.72 5.73
N ILE A 164 -25.72 -38.03 6.86
CA ILE A 164 -24.68 -37.20 7.45
C ILE A 164 -24.17 -37.94 8.68
N ASP A 165 -23.01 -38.54 8.55
CA ASP A 165 -22.34 -39.22 9.66
C ASP A 165 -21.37 -38.28 10.35
N THR A 166 -21.20 -38.46 11.66
CA THR A 166 -20.19 -37.78 12.45
C THR A 166 -19.24 -38.80 13.07
N VAL A 167 -17.96 -38.69 12.76
CA VAL A 167 -16.88 -39.46 13.40
C VAL A 167 -16.07 -38.55 14.29
N ASN A 168 -16.07 -38.82 15.60
CA ASN A 168 -15.19 -38.18 16.56
C ASN A 168 -13.97 -39.06 16.81
N VAL A 169 -12.78 -38.47 16.77
CA VAL A 169 -11.53 -39.10 17.16
C VAL A 169 -10.90 -38.25 18.26
N ILE A 170 -10.67 -38.84 19.43
CA ILE A 170 -10.21 -38.13 20.62
C ILE A 170 -8.83 -38.67 21.01
N GLY A 171 -7.85 -37.78 21.12
CA GLY A 171 -6.51 -38.08 21.61
C GLY A 171 -6.48 -38.32 23.12
N SER A 172 -5.26 -38.49 23.62
CA SER A 172 -4.97 -38.86 25.00
C SER A 172 -4.93 -37.63 25.92
N ALA A 173 -4.66 -37.84 27.20
CA ALA A 173 -4.44 -36.74 28.14
C ALA A 173 -2.99 -36.19 28.13
N GLY A 174 -2.17 -36.59 27.15
CA GLY A 174 -0.82 -36.08 26.98
C GLY A 174 -0.57 -35.68 25.52
N ALA A 175 0.53 -34.94 25.30
CA ALA A 175 0.88 -34.42 23.99
C ALA A 175 0.88 -35.48 22.88
N ASP A 176 0.01 -35.28 21.90
CA ASP A 176 -0.21 -36.12 20.74
C ASP A 176 0.32 -35.45 19.45
N THR A 177 0.65 -36.27 18.46
CA THR A 177 1.01 -35.80 17.11
C THR A 177 0.10 -36.48 16.10
N ILE A 178 -1.00 -35.81 15.78
CA ILE A 178 -2.10 -36.33 14.97
C ILE A 178 -1.95 -35.86 13.52
N SER A 179 -1.97 -36.81 12.59
CA SER A 179 -1.95 -36.55 11.15
C SER A 179 -3.26 -37.00 10.52
N ILE A 180 -3.94 -36.10 9.83
CA ILE A 180 -5.19 -36.35 9.10
C ILE A 180 -4.88 -36.34 7.60
N ALA A 181 -5.03 -37.50 6.96
CA ALA A 181 -4.59 -37.68 5.58
C ALA A 181 -5.68 -38.30 4.70
N LYS A 182 -5.67 -37.94 3.42
CA LYS A 182 -6.57 -38.56 2.44
C LYS A 182 -6.22 -40.04 2.23
N MET A 183 -7.25 -40.84 2.04
CA MET A 183 -7.15 -42.18 1.45
C MET A 183 -7.73 -42.19 0.02
N SER A 184 -7.72 -43.35 -0.64
CA SER A 184 -8.38 -43.50 -1.95
C SER A 184 -9.89 -43.25 -1.88
N GLN A 185 -10.53 -43.64 -0.78
CA GLN A 185 -11.95 -43.38 -0.47
C GLN A 185 -12.11 -43.17 1.03
N GLY A 186 -12.02 -41.90 1.46
CA GLY A 186 -12.14 -41.50 2.86
C GLY A 186 -10.84 -40.94 3.45
N VAL A 187 -10.72 -40.96 4.78
CA VAL A 187 -9.70 -40.25 5.56
C VAL A 187 -9.05 -41.18 6.60
N SER A 188 -7.74 -41.05 6.82
CA SER A 188 -7.06 -41.64 7.97
C SER A 188 -6.74 -40.57 9.01
N VAL A 189 -6.88 -40.92 10.28
CA VAL A 189 -6.38 -40.19 11.44
C VAL A 189 -5.35 -41.08 12.12
N ASP A 190 -4.09 -40.66 12.05
CA ASP A 190 -2.92 -41.41 12.51
C ASP A 190 -2.21 -40.65 13.63
N GLY A 191 -1.39 -41.36 14.42
CA GLY A 191 -0.58 -40.76 15.49
C GLY A 191 -1.09 -41.01 16.91
N LEU A 192 -2.30 -41.55 17.04
CA LEU A 192 -2.89 -42.01 18.30
C LEU A 192 -2.60 -43.49 18.57
N ALA A 193 -3.01 -44.00 19.73
CA ALA A 193 -2.87 -45.42 20.11
C ALA A 193 -3.42 -46.39 19.05
N ALA A 194 -4.54 -46.02 18.42
CA ALA A 194 -5.10 -46.71 17.27
C ALA A 194 -5.27 -45.73 16.11
N SER A 195 -4.78 -46.10 14.92
CA SER A 195 -5.14 -45.37 13.69
C SER A 195 -6.63 -45.52 13.44
N THR A 196 -7.30 -44.43 13.07
CA THR A 196 -8.71 -44.45 12.69
C THR A 196 -8.84 -44.24 11.19
N LEU A 197 -9.48 -45.18 10.49
CA LEU A 197 -9.83 -45.05 9.09
C LEU A 197 -11.32 -44.75 8.99
N VAL A 198 -11.67 -43.66 8.31
CA VAL A 198 -13.05 -43.35 7.93
C VAL A 198 -13.15 -43.61 6.44
N ARG A 199 -13.72 -44.76 6.05
CA ARG A 199 -13.85 -45.18 4.66
C ARG A 199 -15.19 -44.77 4.08
N ASN A 200 -15.16 -44.48 2.79
CA ASN A 200 -16.34 -44.15 1.99
C ASN A 200 -17.10 -42.91 2.49
N ALA A 201 -16.38 -42.01 3.17
CA ALA A 201 -16.90 -40.71 3.57
C ALA A 201 -17.34 -39.88 2.36
N GLU A 202 -18.37 -39.08 2.61
CA GLU A 202 -18.98 -38.13 1.71
C GLU A 202 -18.68 -36.71 2.18
N SER A 203 -18.76 -35.73 1.28
CA SER A 203 -18.45 -34.34 1.63
C SER A 203 -19.38 -33.75 2.70
N THR A 204 -20.55 -34.36 2.89
CA THR A 204 -21.54 -33.98 3.89
C THR A 204 -21.28 -34.60 5.26
N ASP A 205 -20.44 -35.63 5.35
CA ASP A 205 -20.02 -36.21 6.62
C ASP A 205 -19.09 -35.27 7.37
N LEU A 206 -19.00 -35.48 8.68
CA LEU A 206 -18.23 -34.66 9.60
C LEU A 206 -17.20 -35.50 10.34
N LEU A 207 -15.92 -35.17 10.18
CA LEU A 207 -14.85 -35.64 11.03
C LEU A 207 -14.54 -34.58 12.08
N LYS A 208 -14.62 -34.95 13.36
CA LYS A 208 -14.16 -34.14 14.48
C LYS A 208 -12.93 -34.78 15.10
N VAL A 209 -11.85 -34.02 15.21
CA VAL A 209 -10.63 -34.46 15.87
C VAL A 209 -10.37 -33.59 17.09
N PHE A 210 -10.25 -34.23 18.24
CA PHE A 210 -10.01 -33.57 19.51
C PHE A 210 -8.61 -33.95 20.00
N GLY A 211 -7.77 -32.96 20.29
CA GLY A 211 -6.40 -33.14 20.78
C GLY A 211 -6.38 -33.88 22.11
N GLY A 212 -6.95 -33.26 23.15
CA GLY A 212 -7.01 -33.89 24.47
C GLY A 212 -6.58 -32.92 25.55
N ASP A 213 -5.88 -33.44 26.55
CA ASP A 213 -5.07 -32.57 27.40
C ASP A 213 -3.62 -32.65 26.91
N GLY A 214 -2.84 -31.58 27.08
CA GLY A 214 -1.43 -31.53 26.67
C GLY A 214 -1.26 -30.76 25.37
N GLY A 215 -0.04 -30.28 25.10
CA GLY A 215 0.24 -29.53 23.87
C GLY A 215 0.35 -30.45 22.66
N ASP A 216 -0.67 -30.45 21.83
CA ASP A 216 -0.86 -31.34 20.70
C ASP A 216 -0.40 -30.72 19.39
N THR A 217 -0.05 -31.57 18.43
CA THR A 217 0.18 -31.15 17.04
C THR A 217 -0.79 -31.89 16.14
N ILE A 218 -1.73 -31.17 15.52
CA ILE A 218 -2.78 -31.75 14.68
C ILE A 218 -2.67 -31.15 13.28
N SER A 219 -2.47 -31.99 12.26
CA SER A 219 -2.27 -31.53 10.89
C SER A 219 -3.13 -32.25 9.86
N ALA A 220 -3.97 -31.49 9.15
CA ALA A 220 -4.77 -31.93 8.00
C ALA A 220 -4.25 -31.40 6.65
N ALA A 221 -3.04 -30.81 6.59
CA ALA A 221 -2.54 -30.08 5.42
C ALA A 221 -2.51 -30.87 4.07
N THR A 222 -2.56 -32.21 4.14
CA THR A 222 -2.58 -33.09 2.96
C THR A 222 -3.98 -33.52 2.51
N LEU A 223 -4.99 -33.27 3.34
CA LEU A 223 -6.40 -33.51 3.07
C LEU A 223 -6.90 -32.52 2.01
N ARG A 224 -7.75 -32.99 1.09
CA ARG A 224 -8.25 -32.18 -0.04
C ARG A 224 -9.65 -31.65 0.28
N ALA A 225 -9.97 -30.49 -0.27
CA ALA A 225 -11.33 -29.95 -0.26
C ALA A 225 -12.38 -30.97 -0.71
N GLY A 226 -13.53 -30.95 -0.03
CA GLY A 226 -14.73 -31.69 -0.44
C GLY A 226 -14.65 -33.20 -0.26
N LEU A 227 -13.72 -33.71 0.56
CA LEU A 227 -13.66 -35.14 0.91
C LEU A 227 -14.54 -35.47 2.12
N ILE A 228 -14.48 -34.63 3.15
CA ILE A 228 -15.28 -34.68 4.38
C ILE A 228 -15.27 -33.26 4.99
N SER A 229 -16.30 -32.87 5.73
CA SER A 229 -16.27 -31.65 6.54
C SER A 229 -15.40 -31.89 7.78
N LEU A 230 -14.59 -30.91 8.19
CA LEU A 230 -13.61 -31.10 9.24
C LEU A 230 -13.78 -30.07 10.37
N THR A 231 -13.76 -30.57 11.60
CA THR A 231 -13.59 -29.77 12.81
C THR A 231 -12.38 -30.28 13.57
N ILE A 232 -11.49 -29.38 13.98
CA ILE A 232 -10.37 -29.71 14.87
C ILE A 232 -10.49 -28.84 16.13
N ASP A 233 -10.31 -29.45 17.29
CA ASP A 233 -10.34 -28.79 18.59
C ASP A 233 -9.13 -29.26 19.41
N GLY A 234 -8.22 -28.35 19.74
CA GLY A 234 -7.02 -28.66 20.52
C GLY A 234 -7.35 -29.11 21.94
N GLN A 235 -8.39 -28.49 22.52
CA GLN A 235 -8.85 -28.63 23.90
C GLN A 235 -7.95 -27.94 24.95
N ASN A 236 -7.25 -28.67 25.82
CA ASN A 236 -6.40 -28.04 26.84
C ASN A 236 -4.94 -28.29 26.50
N GLY A 237 -4.12 -27.26 26.44
CA GLY A 237 -2.75 -27.38 25.98
C GLY A 237 -2.35 -26.20 25.13
N ALA A 238 -1.05 -26.10 24.85
CA ALA A 238 -0.57 -25.18 23.81
C ALA A 238 -0.47 -25.99 22.52
N ASP A 239 -1.46 -25.84 21.64
CA ASP A 239 -1.69 -26.71 20.51
C ASP A 239 -1.23 -26.07 19.20
N ALA A 240 -0.80 -26.91 18.27
CA ALA A 240 -0.42 -26.52 16.91
C ALA A 240 -1.35 -27.20 15.91
N ILE A 241 -2.30 -26.43 15.37
CA ILE A 241 -3.37 -26.93 14.51
C ILE A 241 -3.20 -26.39 13.10
N THR A 242 -3.16 -27.30 12.13
CA THR A 242 -3.19 -26.98 10.70
C THR A 242 -4.39 -27.63 10.04
N GLY A 243 -5.27 -26.82 9.45
CA GLY A 243 -6.42 -27.23 8.68
C GLY A 243 -6.06 -27.95 7.37
N SER A 244 -7.10 -28.26 6.62
CA SER A 244 -7.12 -28.99 5.37
C SER A 244 -6.90 -28.05 4.17
N ARG A 245 -7.54 -28.37 3.05
CA ARG A 245 -7.57 -27.51 1.85
C ARG A 245 -9.00 -27.16 1.46
N GLY A 246 -9.97 -27.46 2.31
CA GLY A 246 -11.36 -27.04 2.21
C GLY A 246 -11.76 -26.30 3.47
N ASP A 247 -13.04 -25.92 3.55
CA ASP A 247 -13.56 -25.09 4.63
C ASP A 247 -13.60 -25.87 5.95
N ASP A 248 -12.78 -25.44 6.91
CA ASP A 248 -12.61 -26.06 8.22
C ASP A 248 -13.16 -25.19 9.36
N THR A 249 -13.41 -25.82 10.51
CA THR A 249 -13.61 -25.10 11.77
C THR A 249 -12.53 -25.52 12.76
N LEU A 250 -11.75 -24.57 13.25
CA LEU A 250 -10.63 -24.80 14.16
C LEU A 250 -10.90 -24.10 15.51
N PHE A 251 -10.63 -24.81 16.60
CA PHE A 251 -10.63 -24.29 17.96
C PHE A 251 -9.25 -24.56 18.59
N GLY A 252 -8.60 -23.51 19.11
CA GLY A 252 -7.39 -23.67 19.93
C GLY A 252 -7.72 -24.36 21.24
N GLY A 253 -8.49 -23.69 22.09
CA GLY A 253 -8.95 -24.27 23.35
C GLY A 253 -9.63 -23.23 24.24
N SER A 254 -10.79 -23.54 24.83
CA SER A 254 -11.61 -22.52 25.53
C SER A 254 -11.55 -22.59 27.07
N PHE A 255 -10.78 -23.51 27.65
CA PHE A 255 -10.81 -23.77 29.10
C PHE A 255 -9.47 -23.59 29.83
N ASP A 256 -8.42 -23.17 29.13
CA ASP A 256 -7.14 -22.82 29.75
C ASP A 256 -6.67 -21.40 29.35
N ASN A 257 -5.38 -21.11 29.55
CA ASN A 257 -4.77 -19.84 29.11
C ASN A 257 -3.49 -20.14 28.33
N ALA A 258 -3.42 -21.29 27.68
CA ALA A 258 -2.28 -21.68 26.88
C ALA A 258 -2.40 -21.05 25.50
N GLY A 259 -1.29 -20.61 24.91
CA GLY A 259 -1.32 -19.98 23.60
C GLY A 259 -1.22 -21.02 22.48
N ASP A 260 -2.14 -20.96 21.53
CA ASP A 260 -2.26 -21.88 20.41
C ASP A 260 -1.67 -21.32 19.12
N THR A 261 -1.35 -22.20 18.17
CA THR A 261 -0.96 -21.82 16.80
C THR A 261 -1.91 -22.44 15.80
N LEU A 262 -2.67 -21.61 15.11
CA LEU A 262 -3.78 -22.02 14.24
C LEU A 262 -3.53 -21.56 12.80
N ALA A 263 -3.69 -22.47 11.83
CA ALA A 263 -3.63 -22.15 10.41
C ALA A 263 -4.72 -22.90 9.63
N GLY A 264 -5.72 -22.19 9.11
CA GLY A 264 -6.79 -22.77 8.27
C GLY A 264 -6.26 -23.43 6.99
N CYS A 265 -5.20 -22.85 6.42
CA CYS A 265 -4.71 -23.17 5.08
C CYS A 265 -5.75 -22.81 4.04
N LYS A 266 -5.95 -23.64 3.01
CA LYS A 266 -6.81 -23.26 1.89
C LYS A 266 -8.28 -23.48 2.26
N GLY A 267 -9.14 -22.49 2.12
CA GLY A 267 -10.56 -22.67 2.40
C GLY A 267 -11.27 -21.34 2.65
N GLN A 268 -12.49 -21.45 3.16
CA GLN A 268 -13.09 -20.41 3.96
C GLN A 268 -13.21 -20.91 5.39
N ASP A 269 -12.17 -20.65 6.17
CA ASP A 269 -12.03 -21.27 7.49
C ASP A 269 -12.62 -20.38 8.58
N VAL A 270 -13.13 -21.02 9.63
CA VAL A 270 -13.54 -20.34 10.87
C VAL A 270 -12.61 -20.77 11.99
N ILE A 271 -11.90 -19.81 12.57
CA ILE A 271 -10.86 -20.04 13.57
C ILE A 271 -11.26 -19.34 14.87
N PHE A 272 -11.28 -20.10 15.97
CA PHE A 272 -11.44 -19.60 17.33
C PHE A 272 -10.12 -19.84 18.07
N GLY A 273 -9.45 -18.78 18.51
CA GLY A 273 -8.25 -18.83 19.33
C GLY A 273 -8.55 -19.49 20.66
N GLY A 274 -9.35 -18.81 21.47
CA GLY A 274 -9.83 -19.33 22.74
C GLY A 274 -9.25 -18.54 23.90
N GLY A 275 -8.73 -19.22 24.92
CA GLY A 275 -8.07 -18.55 26.04
C GLY A 275 -6.56 -18.68 25.97
N GLY A 276 -5.81 -17.59 26.05
CA GLY A 276 -4.35 -17.61 25.92
C GLY A 276 -3.89 -16.61 24.88
N ASP A 277 -2.58 -16.44 24.72
CA ASP A 277 -2.03 -15.54 23.69
C ASP A 277 -1.81 -16.34 22.40
N ASP A 278 -2.74 -16.23 21.45
CA ASP A 278 -2.80 -17.11 20.27
C ASP A 278 -2.06 -16.54 19.05
N ILE A 279 -1.62 -17.45 18.18
CA ILE A 279 -0.99 -17.13 16.90
C ILE A 279 -1.83 -17.71 15.77
N ILE A 280 -2.45 -16.83 14.98
CA ILE A 280 -3.15 -17.19 13.76
C ILE A 280 -2.23 -16.94 12.57
N VAL A 281 -2.00 -17.95 11.74
CA VAL A 281 -1.12 -17.84 10.58
C VAL A 281 -1.91 -17.85 9.28
N TRP A 282 -1.77 -16.78 8.50
CA TRP A 282 -2.43 -16.59 7.21
C TRP A 282 -1.42 -16.32 6.10
N ARG A 283 -1.40 -17.18 5.08
CA ARG A 283 -0.38 -17.22 4.03
C ARG A 283 -0.96 -17.03 2.63
N ALA A 284 -0.05 -16.83 1.69
CA ALA A 284 -0.16 -17.17 0.26
C ALA A 284 -1.20 -18.23 -0.11
N GLY A 285 -2.41 -17.87 -0.52
CA GLY A 285 -3.40 -18.81 -1.07
C GLY A 285 -4.26 -19.55 -0.04
N ASP A 286 -4.28 -19.09 1.21
CA ASP A 286 -5.13 -19.64 2.28
C ASP A 286 -6.63 -19.32 2.02
N GLY A 287 -6.95 -18.14 1.50
CA GLY A 287 -8.33 -17.83 1.11
C GLY A 287 -9.04 -16.95 2.14
N ASN A 288 -10.35 -17.12 2.29
CA ASN A 288 -11.19 -16.15 2.98
C ASN A 288 -11.60 -16.63 4.38
N ASP A 289 -10.90 -16.16 5.40
CA ASP A 289 -11.01 -16.73 6.74
C ASP A 289 -11.65 -15.75 7.73
N THR A 290 -12.34 -16.31 8.72
CA THR A 290 -12.92 -15.56 9.84
C THR A 290 -12.25 -16.01 11.13
N VAL A 291 -11.77 -15.04 11.92
CA VAL A 291 -11.04 -15.30 13.17
C VAL A 291 -11.73 -14.63 14.35
N GLU A 292 -11.92 -15.38 15.43
CA GLU A 292 -12.17 -14.86 16.77
C GLU A 292 -10.93 -15.16 17.62
N GLY A 293 -10.12 -14.15 17.98
CA GLY A 293 -9.00 -14.32 18.90
C GLY A 293 -9.47 -14.67 20.32
N GLU A 294 -10.61 -14.11 20.71
CA GLU A 294 -11.22 -14.28 22.03
C GLU A 294 -10.42 -13.65 23.17
N ALA A 295 -9.86 -14.44 24.10
CA ALA A 295 -9.32 -13.95 25.35
C ALA A 295 -7.81 -14.10 25.42
N GLY A 296 -7.08 -13.00 25.18
CA GLY A 296 -5.63 -13.04 25.18
C GLY A 296 -5.03 -11.76 24.64
N ALA A 297 -3.74 -11.80 24.36
CA ALA A 297 -3.09 -10.89 23.45
C ALA A 297 -2.76 -11.63 22.15
N ASP A 298 -3.69 -11.59 21.19
CA ASP A 298 -3.64 -12.46 20.03
C ASP A 298 -2.89 -11.81 18.86
N LEU A 299 -2.21 -12.65 18.08
CA LEU A 299 -1.37 -12.27 16.96
C LEU A 299 -1.86 -12.91 15.65
N LEU A 300 -2.24 -12.07 14.71
CA LEU A 300 -2.33 -12.46 13.30
C LEU A 300 -0.97 -12.30 12.61
N GLN A 301 -0.40 -13.40 12.11
CA GLN A 301 0.79 -13.43 11.28
C GLN A 301 0.41 -13.57 9.80
N VAL A 302 0.78 -12.55 9.01
CA VAL A 302 0.55 -12.52 7.56
C VAL A 302 1.89 -12.54 6.83
N THR A 303 2.00 -13.41 5.82
CA THR A 303 3.19 -13.48 4.95
C THR A 303 2.80 -13.23 3.49
N GLY A 304 3.53 -12.31 2.83
CA GLY A 304 3.47 -12.05 1.39
C GLY A 304 4.18 -13.13 0.56
N SER A 305 3.96 -13.11 -0.76
CA SER A 305 4.53 -14.11 -1.69
C SER A 305 5.10 -13.54 -2.99
N GLY A 306 4.97 -12.24 -3.20
CA GLY A 306 5.37 -11.58 -4.44
C GLY A 306 5.27 -10.07 -4.29
N THR A 307 4.97 -9.36 -5.38
CA THR A 307 4.54 -7.96 -5.27
C THR A 307 3.12 -7.96 -4.76
N ASP A 308 2.97 -7.59 -3.51
CA ASP A 308 1.74 -7.64 -2.77
C ASP A 308 1.11 -6.25 -2.64
N THR A 309 -0.21 -6.25 -2.50
CA THR A 309 -0.96 -5.07 -2.06
C THR A 309 -1.87 -5.48 -0.92
N PHE A 310 -1.60 -4.93 0.26
CA PHE A 310 -2.36 -5.14 1.47
C PHE A 310 -3.21 -3.92 1.78
N ALA A 311 -4.47 -4.15 2.15
CA ALA A 311 -5.33 -3.12 2.73
C ALA A 311 -5.84 -3.61 4.09
N ILE A 312 -5.60 -2.82 5.14
CA ILE A 312 -6.02 -3.09 6.51
C ILE A 312 -7.00 -1.99 6.93
N ALA A 313 -8.23 -2.37 7.28
CA ALA A 313 -9.28 -1.43 7.63
C ALA A 313 -10.30 -2.02 8.61
N ALA A 314 -11.07 -1.17 9.28
CA ALA A 314 -12.20 -1.62 10.08
C ALA A 314 -13.36 -2.14 9.20
N ASN A 315 -13.90 -3.30 9.55
CA ASN A 315 -15.16 -3.86 9.07
C ASN A 315 -16.16 -3.94 10.24
N GLY A 316 -16.73 -2.79 10.61
CA GLY A 316 -17.46 -2.66 11.87
C GLY A 316 -16.51 -2.71 13.07
N SER A 317 -16.75 -3.59 14.03
CA SER A 317 -15.84 -3.80 15.18
C SER A 317 -14.69 -4.77 14.88
N ARG A 318 -14.62 -5.30 13.65
CA ARG A 318 -13.63 -6.27 13.21
C ARG A 318 -12.55 -5.59 12.38
N ALA A 319 -11.35 -6.15 12.33
CA ALA A 319 -10.29 -5.72 11.43
C ALA A 319 -10.23 -6.66 10.23
N LEU A 320 -10.32 -6.09 9.03
CA LEU A 320 -10.23 -6.80 7.76
C LEU A 320 -8.86 -6.55 7.14
N VAL A 321 -8.16 -7.64 6.80
CA VAL A 321 -6.92 -7.59 6.01
C VAL A 321 -7.21 -8.19 4.64
N LEU A 322 -7.05 -7.40 3.58
CA LEU A 322 -7.21 -7.81 2.19
C LEU A 322 -5.85 -7.96 1.53
N ARG A 323 -5.66 -9.02 0.74
CA ARG A 323 -4.52 -9.19 -0.17
C ARG A 323 -4.99 -9.32 -1.62
N ASN A 324 -4.48 -8.46 -2.49
CA ASN A 324 -4.94 -8.40 -3.87
C ASN A 324 -4.37 -9.52 -4.79
N GLU A 325 -3.24 -10.15 -4.44
CA GLU A 325 -2.61 -11.17 -5.29
C GLU A 325 -3.55 -12.37 -5.55
N ASP A 326 -4.28 -12.80 -4.53
CA ASP A 326 -5.22 -13.93 -4.56
C ASP A 326 -6.68 -13.55 -4.27
N SER A 327 -6.97 -12.24 -4.12
CA SER A 327 -8.29 -11.74 -3.71
C SER A 327 -8.78 -12.36 -2.39
N ALA A 328 -7.83 -12.72 -1.53
CA ALA A 328 -8.09 -13.36 -0.24
C ALA A 328 -8.25 -12.31 0.86
N ALA A 329 -9.03 -12.65 1.88
CA ALA A 329 -9.36 -11.76 2.98
C ALA A 329 -9.35 -12.51 4.31
N ILE A 330 -8.84 -11.88 5.37
CA ILE A 330 -9.02 -12.40 6.73
C ILE A 330 -9.72 -11.35 7.59
N ASP A 331 -10.86 -11.73 8.16
CA ASP A 331 -11.73 -10.87 8.96
C ASP A 331 -11.64 -11.27 10.43
N THR A 332 -11.06 -10.39 11.26
CA THR A 332 -10.64 -10.71 12.63
C THR A 332 -11.37 -9.90 13.69
N ALA A 333 -11.78 -10.55 14.77
CA ALA A 333 -12.19 -9.89 16.01
C ALA A 333 -11.39 -10.46 17.17
N GLY A 334 -11.15 -9.65 18.21
CA GLY A 334 -10.34 -10.08 19.35
C GLY A 334 -8.86 -10.28 19.02
N VAL A 335 -8.35 -9.77 17.90
CA VAL A 335 -6.91 -9.79 17.59
C VAL A 335 -6.31 -8.42 17.85
N GLU A 336 -5.30 -8.36 18.73
CA GLU A 336 -4.68 -7.11 19.16
C GLU A 336 -3.43 -6.76 18.35
N ARG A 337 -2.77 -7.77 17.77
CA ARG A 337 -1.51 -7.59 17.03
C ARG A 337 -1.58 -8.16 15.63
N LEU A 338 -1.08 -7.41 14.66
CA LEU A 338 -0.84 -7.86 13.30
C LEU A 338 0.66 -7.79 13.00
N SER A 339 1.23 -8.90 12.56
CA SER A 339 2.60 -8.97 12.03
C SER A 339 2.53 -9.29 10.54
N LEU A 340 2.99 -8.36 9.70
CA LEU A 340 3.00 -8.48 8.26
C LEU A 340 4.44 -8.59 7.74
N THR A 341 4.80 -9.71 7.11
CA THR A 341 6.09 -9.88 6.42
C THR A 341 5.90 -9.73 4.92
N LEU A 342 6.54 -8.72 4.32
CA LEU A 342 6.34 -8.36 2.91
C LEU A 342 7.09 -9.28 1.94
N GLY A 343 8.38 -9.54 2.19
CA GLY A 343 9.17 -10.49 1.40
C GLY A 343 10.32 -9.83 0.65
N ASN A 344 10.51 -10.18 -0.63
CA ASN A 344 11.62 -9.71 -1.48
C ASN A 344 11.08 -9.15 -2.80
N ALA A 345 10.11 -8.27 -2.69
CA ALA A 345 9.41 -7.68 -3.81
C ALA A 345 9.05 -6.23 -3.50
N ARG A 346 8.49 -5.55 -4.49
CA ARG A 346 7.97 -4.21 -4.26
C ARG A 346 6.54 -4.35 -3.77
N ASP A 347 6.24 -3.77 -2.62
CA ASP A 347 4.96 -3.96 -1.92
C ASP A 347 4.24 -2.66 -1.62
N TYR A 348 2.93 -2.76 -1.44
CA TYR A 348 2.04 -1.64 -1.12
C TYR A 348 1.18 -2.00 0.08
N VAL A 349 1.23 -1.22 1.15
CA VAL A 349 0.41 -1.42 2.35
C VAL A 349 -0.40 -0.17 2.60
N THR A 350 -1.72 -0.31 2.72
CA THR A 350 -2.61 0.78 3.14
C THR A 350 -3.27 0.41 4.46
N ILE A 351 -3.09 1.26 5.47
CA ILE A 351 -3.73 1.16 6.78
C ILE A 351 -4.72 2.32 6.88
N GLY A 352 -6.01 1.98 6.90
CA GLY A 352 -7.10 2.95 7.07
C GLY A 352 -7.43 3.22 8.54
N ASP A 353 -8.56 3.88 8.77
CA ASP A 353 -9.10 4.07 10.13
C ASP A 353 -9.49 2.71 10.75
N LEU A 354 -8.86 2.39 11.89
CA LEU A 354 -9.08 1.16 12.66
C LEU A 354 -9.93 1.39 13.92
N THR A 355 -10.52 2.57 14.07
CA THR A 355 -11.38 2.92 15.20
C THR A 355 -12.49 1.88 15.37
N GLY A 356 -12.62 1.36 16.59
CA GLY A 356 -13.63 0.36 16.95
C GLY A 356 -13.16 -1.09 16.84
N THR A 357 -11.97 -1.35 16.28
CA THR A 357 -11.37 -2.69 16.23
C THR A 357 -10.54 -3.02 17.48
N SER A 358 -10.14 -4.29 17.64
CA SER A 358 -9.22 -4.72 18.70
C SER A 358 -7.75 -4.41 18.43
N LEU A 359 -7.35 -4.17 17.18
CA LEU A 359 -5.94 -3.96 16.82
C LEU A 359 -5.32 -2.78 17.58
N ARG A 360 -4.15 -3.01 18.19
CA ARG A 360 -3.34 -2.02 18.91
C ARG A 360 -1.93 -1.90 18.39
N GLN A 361 -1.42 -2.93 17.71
CA GLN A 361 -0.09 -2.92 17.13
C GLN A 361 -0.09 -3.58 15.75
N ILE A 362 0.59 -2.92 14.80
CA ILE A 362 0.87 -3.45 13.48
C ILE A 362 2.39 -3.39 13.27
N ASP A 363 3.02 -4.54 13.17
CA ASP A 363 4.44 -4.70 12.87
C ASP A 363 4.58 -5.08 11.38
N ILE A 364 5.28 -4.27 10.60
CA ILE A 364 5.57 -4.52 9.18
C ILE A 364 7.05 -4.83 9.04
N GLU A 365 7.38 -6.05 8.63
CA GLU A 365 8.74 -6.52 8.34
C GLU A 365 9.04 -6.37 6.85
N MET A 366 9.98 -5.47 6.54
CA MET A 366 10.42 -5.09 5.19
C MET A 366 11.76 -5.74 4.78
N GLY A 367 12.28 -6.65 5.62
CA GLY A 367 13.47 -7.45 5.35
C GLY A 367 13.17 -8.79 4.68
N LEU A 368 14.24 -9.46 4.21
CA LEU A 368 14.16 -10.78 3.57
C LEU A 368 13.66 -11.89 4.51
N ALA A 369 13.81 -11.69 5.82
CA ALA A 369 13.29 -12.58 6.86
C ALA A 369 13.17 -11.81 8.20
N PRO A 370 12.19 -12.17 9.05
CA PRO A 370 12.04 -11.60 10.38
C PRO A 370 13.35 -11.64 11.19
N GLY A 371 13.73 -10.50 11.77
CA GLY A 371 14.89 -10.38 12.65
C GLY A 371 16.25 -10.33 11.95
N THR A 372 16.27 -10.24 10.62
CA THR A 372 17.49 -9.84 9.89
C THR A 372 17.60 -8.33 9.91
N ALA A 373 18.78 -7.77 10.18
CA ALA A 373 18.94 -6.30 10.33
C ALA A 373 19.00 -5.54 9.00
N ALA A 374 18.66 -6.18 7.87
CA ALA A 374 18.79 -5.61 6.54
C ALA A 374 17.46 -5.69 5.80
N GLY A 375 17.04 -4.55 5.22
CA GLY A 375 15.93 -4.49 4.29
C GLY A 375 16.17 -5.35 3.04
N ASP A 376 15.12 -5.58 2.28
CA ASP A 376 15.13 -6.46 1.11
C ASP A 376 15.70 -5.82 -0.18
N ALA A 377 16.08 -4.54 -0.09
CA ALA A 377 16.55 -3.73 -1.20
C ALA A 377 15.52 -3.46 -2.30
N LYS A 378 14.23 -3.48 -1.98
CA LYS A 378 13.13 -3.08 -2.86
C LYS A 378 12.66 -1.68 -2.52
N THR A 379 11.44 -1.34 -2.89
CA THR A 379 10.92 0.02 -2.81
C THR A 379 9.46 -0.12 -2.47
N ASP A 380 9.18 -0.07 -1.20
CA ASP A 380 7.85 -0.32 -0.69
C ASP A 380 7.14 0.99 -0.37
N VAL A 381 5.82 0.95 -0.42
CA VAL A 381 4.99 2.11 -0.15
C VAL A 381 3.99 1.75 0.94
N ILE A 382 4.15 2.37 2.10
CA ILE A 382 3.24 2.23 3.24
C ILE A 382 2.45 3.53 3.35
N THR A 383 1.13 3.42 3.41
CA THR A 383 0.20 4.54 3.60
C THR A 383 -0.58 4.31 4.89
N ILE A 384 -0.56 5.29 5.78
CA ILE A 384 -1.28 5.27 7.06
C ILE A 384 -2.21 6.47 7.09
N SER A 385 -3.50 6.21 7.33
CA SER A 385 -4.53 7.25 7.41
C SER A 385 -4.99 7.44 8.85
N GLY A 386 -5.12 8.69 9.26
CA GLY A 386 -5.88 9.09 10.43
C GLY A 386 -7.38 8.94 10.23
N THR A 387 -8.12 9.58 11.11
CA THR A 387 -9.57 9.50 11.25
C THR A 387 -10.24 10.73 10.65
N ALA A 388 -11.55 10.87 10.89
CA ALA A 388 -12.28 12.10 10.59
C ALA A 388 -12.34 13.07 11.79
N SER A 389 -11.61 12.77 12.85
CA SER A 389 -11.47 13.61 14.05
C SER A 389 -10.02 14.05 14.18
N ARG A 390 -9.78 15.06 15.02
CA ARG A 390 -8.42 15.49 15.36
C ARG A 390 -7.57 14.32 15.83
N ASP A 391 -6.49 14.08 15.10
CA ASP A 391 -5.45 13.10 15.39
C ASP A 391 -4.13 13.78 15.82
N VAL A 392 -3.35 13.07 16.62
CA VAL A 392 -2.02 13.50 17.03
C VAL A 392 -1.05 12.36 16.75
N MET A 393 -0.47 12.38 15.56
CA MET A 393 0.45 11.37 15.07
C MET A 393 1.89 11.77 15.34
N THR A 394 2.67 10.85 15.91
CA THR A 394 4.11 11.03 16.13
C THR A 394 4.87 9.94 15.39
N LEU A 395 5.81 10.35 14.55
CA LEU A 395 6.73 9.50 13.84
C LEU A 395 8.09 9.54 14.52
N ALA A 396 8.65 8.38 14.84
CA ALA A 396 9.94 8.28 15.52
C ALA A 396 10.72 7.05 15.08
N SER A 397 12.04 7.22 14.89
CA SER A 397 12.96 6.09 14.73
C SER A 397 13.40 5.56 16.09
N GLY A 398 13.19 4.26 16.30
CA GLY A 398 13.57 3.53 17.51
C GLY A 398 14.52 2.36 17.21
N PRO A 399 14.86 1.55 18.22
CA PRO A 399 15.67 0.35 18.04
C PRO A 399 15.02 -0.69 17.12
N ASP A 400 13.69 -0.70 17.07
CA ASP A 400 12.89 -1.66 16.31
C ASP A 400 12.47 -1.13 14.92
N GLY A 401 12.86 0.09 14.54
CA GLY A 401 12.55 0.67 13.23
C GLY A 401 11.85 2.02 13.28
N LEU A 402 11.18 2.40 12.19
CA LEU A 402 10.40 3.64 12.09
C LEU A 402 8.97 3.38 12.58
N SER A 403 8.50 4.12 13.57
CA SER A 403 7.17 3.93 14.16
C SER A 403 6.27 5.14 13.93
N VAL A 404 4.96 4.89 13.82
CA VAL A 404 3.89 5.88 13.83
C VAL A 404 2.95 5.54 14.99
N ALA A 405 2.83 6.45 15.94
CA ALA A 405 1.96 6.32 17.11
C ALA A 405 0.90 7.43 17.12
N GLY A 406 -0.16 7.26 17.91
CA GLY A 406 -1.22 8.26 18.09
C GLY A 406 -2.57 7.90 17.47
N LEU A 407 -2.61 6.85 16.66
CA LEU A 407 -3.84 6.27 16.10
C LEU A 407 -4.30 5.04 16.93
N THR A 408 -5.41 4.41 16.52
CA THR A 408 -5.95 3.22 17.20
C THR A 408 -4.93 2.08 17.33
N ALA A 409 -4.12 1.86 16.30
CA ALA A 409 -2.99 0.94 16.33
C ALA A 409 -1.67 1.70 16.10
N ALA A 410 -0.66 1.41 16.91
CA ALA A 410 0.70 1.85 16.63
C ALA A 410 1.28 1.00 15.50
N VAL A 411 1.90 1.63 14.51
CA VAL A 411 2.50 0.95 13.36
C VAL A 411 4.01 1.06 13.45
N THR A 412 4.72 -0.07 13.33
CA THR A 412 6.19 -0.10 13.29
C THR A 412 6.66 -0.73 11.99
N LEU A 413 7.48 0.00 11.24
CA LEU A 413 8.16 -0.45 10.04
C LEU A 413 9.57 -0.91 10.42
N HIS A 414 9.75 -2.23 10.47
CA HIS A 414 11.03 -2.87 10.72
C HIS A 414 11.86 -2.88 9.44
N ASN A 415 13.15 -2.57 9.55
CA ASN A 415 14.12 -2.62 8.44
C ASN A 415 13.83 -1.71 7.23
N ALA A 416 13.02 -0.67 7.40
CA ALA A 416 12.75 0.32 6.36
C ALA A 416 14.04 1.02 5.87
N GLU A 417 14.18 1.16 4.56
CA GLU A 417 15.33 1.76 3.89
C GLU A 417 14.98 3.14 3.30
N THR A 418 16.01 3.93 2.97
CA THR A 418 15.85 5.25 2.28
C THR A 418 15.13 5.21 0.92
N ARG A 419 14.92 4.03 0.34
CA ARG A 419 14.21 3.86 -0.92
C ARG A 419 12.71 3.69 -0.70
N ASP A 420 12.31 3.26 0.50
CA ASP A 420 10.92 3.07 0.86
C ASP A 420 10.23 4.40 1.10
N SER A 421 8.91 4.39 0.98
CA SER A 421 8.06 5.55 1.16
C SER A 421 7.05 5.28 2.26
N LEU A 422 7.02 6.16 3.26
CA LEU A 422 5.95 6.22 4.24
C LEU A 422 5.08 7.46 3.97
N GLN A 423 3.81 7.24 3.70
CA GLN A 423 2.80 8.28 3.53
C GLN A 423 1.92 8.32 4.78
N VAL A 424 1.80 9.48 5.40
CA VAL A 424 0.94 9.71 6.56
C VAL A 424 -0.08 10.78 6.20
N LEU A 425 -1.35 10.44 6.34
CA LEU A 425 -2.49 11.28 6.00
C LEU A 425 -3.26 11.61 7.30
N GLY A 426 -3.44 12.88 7.66
CA GLY A 426 -4.24 13.28 8.83
C GLY A 426 -5.72 12.94 8.66
N GLY A 427 -6.27 13.28 7.50
CA GLY A 427 -7.64 12.92 7.16
C GLY A 427 -8.54 14.14 7.29
N ALA A 428 -9.47 14.13 8.23
CA ALA A 428 -10.24 15.33 8.55
C ALA A 428 -10.15 15.64 10.04
N GLY A 429 -10.23 16.92 10.40
CA GLY A 429 -9.96 17.38 11.75
C GLY A 429 -8.71 18.26 11.78
N ASP A 430 -8.51 18.97 12.87
CA ASP A 430 -7.32 19.80 13.06
C ASP A 430 -6.19 18.93 13.63
N ASP A 431 -5.40 18.33 12.75
CA ASP A 431 -4.46 17.24 13.04
C ASP A 431 -3.07 17.75 13.42
N ILE A 432 -2.30 16.89 14.09
CA ILE A 432 -0.86 17.07 14.31
C ILE A 432 -0.12 15.88 13.71
N ILE A 433 0.84 16.15 12.84
CA ILE A 433 1.80 15.17 12.33
C ILE A 433 3.20 15.62 12.72
N ASP A 434 3.84 14.92 13.66
CA ASP A 434 5.19 15.26 14.16
C ASP A 434 6.21 14.17 13.78
N ALA A 435 7.11 14.48 12.85
CA ALA A 435 8.19 13.60 12.39
C ALA A 435 9.60 14.05 12.83
N GLN A 436 9.71 14.97 13.79
CA GLN A 436 11.01 15.53 14.20
C GLN A 436 11.95 14.50 14.82
N SER A 437 11.42 13.37 15.30
CA SER A 437 12.19 12.27 15.91
C SER A 437 12.56 11.16 14.92
N VAL A 438 12.33 11.36 13.63
CA VAL A 438 12.75 10.42 12.59
C VAL A 438 14.24 10.60 12.30
N ALA A 439 15.00 9.50 12.35
CA ALA A 439 16.44 9.52 12.15
C ALA A 439 16.81 9.75 10.67
N LYS A 440 18.02 10.25 10.46
CA LYS A 440 18.59 10.39 9.11
C LYS A 440 18.67 9.02 8.43
N SER A 441 18.36 8.98 7.14
CA SER A 441 18.36 7.77 6.31
C SER A 441 17.26 6.75 6.63
N ALA A 442 16.18 7.16 7.30
CA ALA A 442 14.92 6.42 7.34
C ALA A 442 14.20 6.46 5.97
N ALA A 443 13.03 5.82 5.89
CA ALA A 443 12.14 5.89 4.74
C ALA A 443 11.79 7.35 4.38
N ARG A 444 11.54 7.61 3.09
CA ARG A 444 11.13 8.93 2.61
C ARG A 444 9.71 9.22 3.08
N LEU A 445 9.49 10.42 3.62
CA LEU A 445 8.19 10.80 4.14
C LEU A 445 7.38 11.60 3.12
N THR A 446 6.09 11.28 3.04
CA THR A 446 5.07 12.17 2.49
C THR A 446 4.03 12.43 3.56
N LEU A 447 3.89 13.67 3.99
CA LEU A 447 3.00 14.07 5.07
C LEU A 447 1.88 14.92 4.48
N ASN A 448 0.63 14.57 4.75
CA ASN A 448 -0.54 15.30 4.29
C ASN A 448 -1.47 15.58 5.47
N GLY A 449 -1.75 16.85 5.77
CA GLY A 449 -2.66 17.25 6.84
C GLY A 449 -4.09 16.78 6.55
N GLY A 450 -4.66 17.26 5.46
CA GLY A 450 -5.97 16.83 4.98
C GLY A 450 -6.99 17.95 5.05
N LEU A 451 -8.11 17.75 5.76
CA LEU A 451 -9.13 18.76 5.94
C LEU A 451 -9.08 19.28 7.38
N GLY A 452 -8.80 20.54 7.60
CA GLY A 452 -8.72 21.12 8.94
C GLY A 452 -7.51 22.01 9.08
N ALA A 453 -7.38 22.73 10.20
CA ALA A 453 -6.20 23.54 10.45
C ALA A 453 -5.12 22.69 11.12
N ASP A 454 -4.17 22.24 10.32
CA ASP A 454 -3.22 21.20 10.69
C ASP A 454 -1.87 21.78 11.14
N VAL A 455 -1.15 21.01 11.95
CA VAL A 455 0.24 21.29 12.31
C VAL A 455 1.13 20.13 11.87
N ILE A 456 2.02 20.40 10.93
CA ILE A 456 2.90 19.38 10.34
C ILE A 456 4.34 19.75 10.62
N ALA A 457 5.09 18.83 11.22
CA ALA A 457 6.53 18.94 11.40
C ALA A 457 7.23 17.77 10.70
N GLY A 458 8.04 18.08 9.69
CA GLY A 458 8.88 17.11 8.99
C GLY A 458 10.10 16.67 9.79
N SER A 459 10.92 15.86 9.14
CA SER A 459 12.06 15.16 9.70
C SER A 459 13.39 15.88 9.39
N VAL A 460 14.50 15.15 9.50
CA VAL A 460 15.83 15.59 9.07
C VAL A 460 16.21 15.10 7.65
N ASN A 461 15.27 14.44 6.98
CA ASN A 461 15.42 13.91 5.62
C ASN A 461 14.65 14.79 4.63
N ALA A 462 14.86 14.57 3.34
CA ALA A 462 14.09 15.27 2.31
C ALA A 462 12.64 14.77 2.27
N ASP A 463 11.73 15.60 2.74
CA ASP A 463 10.32 15.28 2.91
C ASP A 463 9.44 15.95 1.84
N THR A 464 8.25 15.39 1.62
CA THR A 464 7.20 16.02 0.80
C THR A 464 6.00 16.29 1.70
N ILE A 465 5.55 17.54 1.75
CA ILE A 465 4.50 17.98 2.68
C ILE A 465 3.40 18.69 1.91
N ILE A 466 2.16 18.37 2.28
CA ILE A 466 0.92 18.96 1.77
C ILE A 466 0.10 19.37 3.00
N GLY A 467 -0.28 20.64 3.12
CA GLY A 467 -1.25 21.07 4.13
C GLY A 467 -2.65 20.54 3.80
N ALA A 468 -3.04 20.73 2.53
CA ALA A 468 -4.39 20.50 2.01
C ALA A 468 -5.36 21.56 2.56
N SER A 469 -6.66 21.28 2.68
CA SER A 469 -7.63 22.34 2.98
C SER A 469 -7.62 22.73 4.45
N GLY A 470 -7.16 23.95 4.73
CA GLY A 470 -7.30 24.60 6.02
C GLY A 470 -6.21 25.63 6.18
N ASP A 471 -6.21 26.35 7.31
CA ASP A 471 -5.12 27.31 7.54
C ASP A 471 -4.01 26.60 8.34
N ASP A 472 -3.00 26.09 7.65
CA ASP A 472 -2.04 25.14 8.24
C ASP A 472 -0.74 25.81 8.72
N ILE A 473 -0.06 25.13 9.65
CA ILE A 473 1.28 25.50 10.11
C ILE A 473 2.24 24.36 9.81
N VAL A 474 3.22 24.63 8.96
CA VAL A 474 4.17 23.62 8.47
C VAL A 474 5.61 23.99 8.81
N PHE A 475 6.31 23.07 9.45
CA PHE A 475 7.75 23.10 9.69
C PHE A 475 8.40 21.95 8.90
N MET A 476 9.07 22.24 7.78
CA MET A 476 9.59 21.17 6.91
C MET A 476 10.80 20.45 7.51
N GLY A 477 11.69 21.18 8.17
CA GLY A 477 12.73 20.59 9.03
C GLY A 477 14.14 20.82 8.51
N ASP A 478 15.01 19.82 8.66
CA ASP A 478 16.30 19.81 7.96
C ASP A 478 16.12 18.91 6.74
N GLY A 479 16.64 19.26 5.57
CA GLY A 479 16.37 18.44 4.39
C GLY A 479 16.49 19.23 3.11
N ASN A 480 16.13 18.64 1.98
CA ASN A 480 15.80 19.43 0.81
C ASN A 480 14.34 19.14 0.55
N ASP A 481 13.49 19.92 1.20
CA ASP A 481 12.08 19.58 1.34
C ASP A 481 11.23 20.14 0.21
N LEU A 482 10.05 19.57 0.04
CA LEU A 482 9.05 20.01 -0.92
C LEU A 482 7.73 20.27 -0.20
N PHE A 483 7.29 21.53 -0.17
CA PHE A 483 5.89 21.85 0.11
C PHE A 483 5.12 21.97 -1.19
N VAL A 484 3.95 21.35 -1.27
CA VAL A 484 3.04 21.46 -2.42
C VAL A 484 1.74 22.14 -1.99
N TRP A 485 1.41 23.22 -2.67
CA TRP A 485 0.14 23.93 -2.52
C TRP A 485 -0.69 23.79 -3.81
N ASN A 486 -1.97 23.46 -3.65
CA ASN A 486 -2.94 23.31 -4.74
C ASN A 486 -4.16 24.21 -4.53
N PRO A 487 -4.92 24.52 -5.59
CA PRO A 487 -6.18 25.25 -5.45
C PRO A 487 -7.16 24.49 -4.56
N GLY A 488 -7.49 25.09 -3.41
CA GLY A 488 -8.31 24.46 -2.37
C GLY A 488 -7.60 24.39 -1.02
N ASP A 489 -6.28 24.56 -1.00
CA ASP A 489 -5.45 24.36 0.21
C ASP A 489 -5.48 25.55 1.20
N SER A 490 -6.25 26.61 0.92
CA SER A 490 -6.42 27.77 1.84
C SER A 490 -5.09 28.47 2.22
N ASN A 491 -4.96 29.05 3.43
CA ASN A 491 -3.85 29.95 3.79
C ASN A 491 -2.85 29.32 4.76
N ASP A 492 -1.59 29.20 4.37
CA ASP A 492 -0.61 28.48 5.19
C ASP A 492 0.53 29.36 5.72
N VAL A 493 1.08 28.92 6.86
CA VAL A 493 2.36 29.39 7.39
C VAL A 493 3.40 28.29 7.23
N ILE A 494 4.43 28.55 6.43
CA ILE A 494 5.45 27.57 6.05
C ILE A 494 6.84 28.01 6.53
N HIS A 495 7.54 27.09 7.18
CA HIS A 495 8.92 27.23 7.63
C HIS A 495 9.76 26.11 7.01
N GLY A 496 10.64 26.43 6.05
CA GLY A 496 11.47 25.43 5.37
C GLY A 496 12.53 24.83 6.28
N GLY A 497 13.31 25.69 6.94
CA GLY A 497 14.31 25.24 7.90
C GLY A 497 15.70 25.21 7.27
N ASN A 498 16.43 24.11 7.39
CA ASN A 498 17.79 24.01 6.85
C ASN A 498 17.82 23.17 5.57
N GLY A 499 18.45 23.72 4.54
CA GLY A 499 18.85 22.99 3.34
C GLY A 499 18.45 23.76 2.09
N VAL A 500 17.99 23.08 1.05
CA VAL A 500 17.51 23.74 -0.17
C VAL A 500 16.07 23.31 -0.41
N ASP A 501 15.16 24.11 0.12
CA ASP A 501 13.75 23.79 0.17
C ASP A 501 13.01 24.38 -1.02
N ARG A 502 11.93 23.71 -1.40
CA ARG A 502 11.11 24.06 -2.54
C ARG A 502 9.65 24.22 -2.15
N LEU A 503 9.08 25.35 -2.53
CA LEU A 503 7.64 25.59 -2.54
C LEU A 503 7.13 25.43 -3.97
N LEU A 504 6.27 24.44 -4.20
CA LEU A 504 5.56 24.25 -5.46
C LEU A 504 4.11 24.71 -5.29
N ILE A 505 3.68 25.61 -6.17
CA ILE A 505 2.35 26.20 -6.17
C ILE A 505 1.71 25.89 -7.52
N ASN A 506 0.59 25.18 -7.49
CA ASN A 506 -0.22 24.94 -8.67
C ASN A 506 -1.35 25.97 -8.75
N GLY A 507 -1.39 26.72 -9.84
CA GLY A 507 -2.47 27.63 -10.20
C GLY A 507 -3.69 26.89 -10.72
N SER A 508 -4.57 27.59 -11.42
CA SER A 508 -5.77 27.00 -12.03
C SER A 508 -5.98 27.51 -13.44
N ASN A 509 -6.87 26.90 -14.21
CA ASN A 509 -7.08 27.23 -15.63
C ASN A 509 -7.88 28.55 -15.86
N VAL A 510 -7.81 29.50 -14.94
CA VAL A 510 -8.54 30.78 -14.98
C VAL A 510 -7.53 31.91 -14.80
N SER A 511 -7.87 33.11 -15.26
CA SER A 511 -7.05 34.30 -15.00
C SER A 511 -6.84 34.56 -13.51
N GLU A 512 -5.58 34.63 -13.11
CA GLU A 512 -5.13 34.82 -11.73
C GLU A 512 -4.22 36.05 -11.61
N ASN A 513 -4.34 36.77 -10.49
CA ASN A 513 -3.37 37.78 -10.08
C ASN A 513 -2.54 37.21 -8.93
N ILE A 514 -1.27 37.00 -9.21
CA ILE A 514 -0.29 36.42 -8.31
C ILE A 514 0.71 37.48 -7.88
N THR A 515 1.05 37.52 -6.60
CA THR A 515 2.06 38.45 -6.08
C THR A 515 2.98 37.75 -5.10
N LEU A 516 4.30 37.90 -5.30
CA LEU A 516 5.35 37.43 -4.41
C LEU A 516 6.10 38.64 -3.87
N ASN A 517 6.03 38.91 -2.57
CA ASN A 517 6.69 40.05 -1.93
C ASN A 517 7.44 39.64 -0.66
N ASN A 518 8.50 40.37 -0.30
CA ASN A 518 9.07 40.28 1.03
C ASN A 518 8.24 41.12 2.03
N VAL A 519 7.79 40.48 3.13
CA VAL A 519 7.27 41.17 4.31
C VAL A 519 8.02 40.68 5.55
N ASN A 520 8.78 41.57 6.17
CA ASN A 520 9.55 41.31 7.40
C ASN A 520 10.54 40.12 7.31
N GLY A 521 11.10 39.86 6.14
CA GLY A 521 12.06 38.77 5.90
C GLY A 521 11.40 37.43 5.51
N ALA A 522 10.08 37.38 5.43
CA ALA A 522 9.33 36.24 4.92
C ALA A 522 8.79 36.55 3.51
N LEU A 523 8.78 35.55 2.64
CA LEU A 523 8.03 35.61 1.39
C LEU A 523 6.53 35.58 1.73
N GLN A 524 5.79 36.55 1.21
CA GLN A 524 4.33 36.53 1.16
C GLN A 524 3.94 36.23 -0.27
N PHE A 525 3.29 35.10 -0.47
CA PHE A 525 2.61 34.77 -1.71
C PHE A 525 1.14 35.16 -1.58
N PHE A 526 0.58 35.81 -2.58
CA PHE A 526 -0.84 36.11 -2.67
C PHE A 526 -1.40 35.67 -4.01
N ARG A 527 -2.60 35.08 -3.97
CA ARG A 527 -3.43 34.75 -5.13
C ARG A 527 -4.81 35.33 -4.92
N ASP A 528 -5.29 36.10 -5.90
CA ASP A 528 -6.58 36.79 -5.82
C ASP A 528 -7.79 35.84 -5.82
N VAL A 529 -7.72 34.76 -6.60
CA VAL A 529 -8.74 33.71 -6.62
C VAL A 529 -8.77 33.03 -5.25
N ALA A 530 -9.95 33.02 -4.64
CA ALA A 530 -10.19 32.60 -3.25
C ALA A 530 -9.44 33.42 -2.18
N SER A 531 -8.72 34.49 -2.57
CA SER A 531 -7.97 35.38 -1.65
C SER A 531 -7.00 34.61 -0.75
N VAL A 532 -6.15 33.79 -1.37
CA VAL A 532 -5.18 32.94 -0.68
C VAL A 532 -3.91 33.72 -0.38
N GLY A 533 -3.40 33.59 0.84
CA GLY A 533 -2.10 34.10 1.26
C GLY A 533 -1.24 33.02 1.92
N LEU A 534 0.01 32.89 1.49
CA LEU A 534 1.00 32.03 2.16
C LEU A 534 2.10 32.89 2.79
N SER A 535 2.43 32.59 4.05
CA SER A 535 3.55 33.21 4.75
C SER A 535 4.71 32.23 4.87
N VAL A 536 5.76 32.46 4.11
CA VAL A 536 6.82 31.47 3.86
C VAL A 536 8.17 31.99 4.33
N SER A 537 8.89 31.19 5.11
CA SER A 537 10.24 31.52 5.59
C SER A 537 11.19 30.32 5.40
N GLY A 538 12.46 30.59 5.15
CA GLY A 538 13.47 29.54 4.97
C GLY A 538 13.26 28.64 3.75
N VAL A 539 12.65 29.15 2.67
CA VAL A 539 12.53 28.44 1.39
C VAL A 539 13.38 29.13 0.33
N GLU A 540 14.21 28.37 -0.38
CA GLU A 540 15.17 28.89 -1.35
C GLU A 540 14.63 28.89 -2.78
N ARG A 541 13.67 28.02 -3.10
CA ARG A 541 13.13 27.84 -4.45
C ARG A 541 11.60 27.92 -4.45
N VAL A 542 11.06 28.83 -5.23
CA VAL A 542 9.62 28.94 -5.46
C VAL A 542 9.32 28.53 -6.90
N GLU A 543 8.34 27.66 -7.09
CA GLU A 543 7.90 27.18 -8.39
C GLU A 543 6.39 27.41 -8.51
N TYR A 544 5.97 28.21 -9.49
CA TYR A 544 4.57 28.49 -9.78
C TYR A 544 4.20 27.91 -11.14
N HIS A 545 3.15 27.09 -11.20
CA HIS A 545 2.58 26.56 -12.44
C HIS A 545 1.27 27.27 -12.72
N ALA A 546 1.17 28.00 -13.83
CA ALA A 546 -0.04 28.72 -14.23
C ALA A 546 -1.20 27.77 -14.55
N LEU A 547 -0.94 26.74 -15.38
CA LEU A 547 -1.93 25.76 -15.86
C LEU A 547 -3.03 26.34 -16.76
N GLY A 548 -2.82 27.58 -17.20
CA GLY A 548 -3.50 28.30 -18.26
C GLY A 548 -4.48 29.35 -17.77
N GLY A 549 -4.93 30.24 -18.65
CA GLY A 549 -5.62 31.46 -18.21
C GLY A 549 -4.82 32.68 -18.67
N SER A 550 -5.33 33.88 -18.42
CA SER A 550 -4.53 35.09 -18.64
C SER A 550 -4.08 35.58 -17.30
N ASP A 551 -2.85 35.24 -16.92
CA ASP A 551 -2.33 35.40 -15.58
C ASP A 551 -1.42 36.62 -15.47
N SER A 552 -1.48 37.28 -14.31
CA SER A 552 -0.59 38.37 -13.95
C SER A 552 0.24 37.98 -12.74
N ILE A 553 1.52 37.70 -12.96
CA ILE A 553 2.45 37.28 -11.92
C ILE A 553 3.41 38.43 -11.62
N THR A 554 3.34 38.98 -10.40
CA THR A 554 4.24 40.02 -9.93
C THR A 554 5.24 39.47 -8.93
N VAL A 555 6.54 39.56 -9.25
CA VAL A 555 7.65 39.26 -8.34
C VAL A 555 8.26 40.57 -7.86
N GLY A 556 7.91 41.00 -6.64
CA GLY A 556 8.49 42.19 -6.02
C GLY A 556 9.92 41.97 -5.52
N ASP A 557 10.43 42.92 -4.74
CA ASP A 557 11.73 42.76 -4.08
C ASP A 557 11.68 41.66 -3.02
N LEU A 558 12.38 40.55 -3.29
CA LEU A 558 12.52 39.41 -2.38
C LEU A 558 13.82 39.46 -1.57
N SER A 559 14.59 40.55 -1.66
CA SER A 559 15.83 40.72 -0.90
C SER A 559 15.56 40.66 0.60
N GLY A 560 16.39 39.92 1.34
CA GLY A 560 16.19 39.69 2.78
C GLY A 560 15.30 38.48 3.12
N THR A 561 14.66 37.84 2.13
CA THR A 561 14.14 36.48 2.27
C THR A 561 15.24 35.44 1.98
N GLY A 562 14.93 34.14 2.17
CA GLY A 562 15.79 33.03 1.76
C GLY A 562 15.71 32.70 0.26
N VAL A 563 14.77 33.29 -0.49
CA VAL A 563 14.50 32.91 -1.87
C VAL A 563 15.68 33.27 -2.78
N THR A 564 16.24 32.27 -3.45
CA THR A 564 17.34 32.41 -4.41
C THR A 564 16.90 32.18 -5.85
N ARG A 565 15.75 31.50 -6.05
CA ARG A 565 15.19 31.23 -7.37
C ARG A 565 13.67 31.25 -7.34
N VAL A 566 13.09 31.90 -8.35
CA VAL A 566 11.66 31.79 -8.69
C VAL A 566 11.56 31.19 -10.08
N THR A 567 10.75 30.15 -10.23
CA THR A 567 10.43 29.55 -11.51
C THR A 567 8.94 29.69 -11.76
N ILE A 568 8.59 30.26 -12.90
CA ILE A 568 7.22 30.47 -13.36
C ILE A 568 7.06 29.62 -14.61
N ASP A 569 6.13 28.67 -14.62
CA ASP A 569 5.79 27.90 -15.81
C ASP A 569 4.43 28.36 -16.33
N LEU A 570 4.44 28.96 -17.52
CA LEU A 570 3.26 29.46 -18.22
C LEU A 570 2.59 28.36 -19.07
N ALA A 571 3.04 27.11 -18.94
CA ALA A 571 2.43 26.00 -19.63
C ALA A 571 0.96 25.79 -19.22
N SER A 572 0.19 25.26 -20.16
CA SER A 572 -1.09 24.61 -19.89
C SER A 572 -0.93 23.40 -18.95
N SER A 573 -2.03 22.69 -18.69
CA SER A 573 -2.02 21.41 -17.94
C SER A 573 -1.05 20.32 -18.45
N ALA A 574 -0.45 20.47 -19.65
CA ALA A 574 0.61 19.60 -20.16
C ALA A 574 1.99 20.29 -20.07
N PRO A 575 2.99 19.69 -19.40
CA PRO A 575 4.31 20.30 -19.24
C PRO A 575 4.96 20.69 -20.57
N GLY A 576 5.48 21.92 -20.65
CA GLY A 576 6.18 22.44 -21.82
C GLY A 576 5.28 22.73 -23.03
N VAL A 577 3.96 22.74 -22.86
CA VAL A 577 2.99 23.11 -23.90
C VAL A 577 2.35 24.45 -23.52
N SER A 578 2.60 25.49 -24.32
CA SER A 578 1.92 26.79 -24.19
C SER A 578 0.40 26.60 -24.21
N ASP A 579 -0.31 27.37 -23.41
CA ASP A 579 -1.77 27.40 -23.39
C ASP A 579 -2.37 28.31 -24.46
N GLY A 580 -1.55 29.14 -25.12
CA GLY A 580 -1.96 30.08 -26.17
C GLY A 580 -2.72 31.30 -25.67
N VAL A 581 -2.67 31.59 -24.37
CA VAL A 581 -3.33 32.73 -23.73
C VAL A 581 -2.26 33.72 -23.25
N PRO A 582 -2.44 35.04 -23.47
CA PRO A 582 -1.44 36.01 -23.04
C PRO A 582 -1.29 36.10 -21.52
N ASP A 583 -0.05 35.92 -21.04
CA ASP A 583 0.33 36.13 -19.65
C ASP A 583 1.20 37.37 -19.45
N LEU A 584 1.21 37.90 -18.23
CA LEU A 584 2.06 39.01 -17.80
C LEU A 584 2.92 38.60 -16.60
N VAL A 585 4.23 38.55 -16.79
CA VAL A 585 5.19 38.44 -15.69
C VAL A 585 5.84 39.81 -15.46
N SER A 586 5.63 40.38 -14.28
CA SER A 586 6.18 41.66 -13.85
C SER A 586 7.16 41.48 -12.72
N MET A 587 8.24 42.25 -12.71
CA MET A 587 9.20 42.30 -11.62
C MET A 587 9.81 43.68 -11.44
N SER A 588 10.29 43.95 -10.24
CA SER A 588 10.88 45.25 -9.90
C SER A 588 12.32 45.12 -9.39
N GLY A 589 13.15 46.10 -9.74
CA GLY A 589 14.43 46.39 -9.10
C GLY A 589 14.27 46.98 -7.72
N ARG A 590 15.38 47.48 -7.19
CA ARG A 590 15.50 48.21 -5.93
C ARG A 590 15.68 49.69 -6.25
N GLY A 591 15.40 50.56 -5.29
CA GLY A 591 15.62 52.00 -5.47
C GLY A 591 17.10 52.45 -5.51
N GLY A 592 18.02 51.59 -5.95
CA GLY A 592 19.40 51.95 -6.28
C GLY A 592 19.91 51.08 -7.43
N ASN A 593 21.08 51.43 -7.98
CA ASN A 593 21.60 50.86 -9.23
C ASN A 593 21.50 49.33 -9.32
N ASP A 594 20.77 48.86 -10.32
CA ASP A 594 20.61 47.46 -10.68
C ASP A 594 21.25 47.15 -12.05
N THR A 595 21.65 45.90 -12.22
CA THR A 595 22.14 45.39 -13.50
C THR A 595 21.39 44.12 -13.83
N VAL A 596 20.44 44.22 -14.76
CA VAL A 596 19.50 43.17 -15.12
C VAL A 596 19.85 42.63 -16.50
N THR A 597 19.98 41.31 -16.59
CA THR A 597 20.17 40.61 -17.87
C THR A 597 19.01 39.66 -18.11
N ILE A 598 18.37 39.78 -19.27
CA ILE A 598 17.32 38.90 -19.76
C ILE A 598 17.90 38.09 -20.92
N SER A 599 17.82 36.77 -20.83
CA SER A 599 18.40 35.89 -21.83
C SER A 599 17.63 34.58 -21.98
N GLY A 600 17.87 33.87 -23.08
CA GLY A 600 17.26 32.56 -23.33
C GLY A 600 16.33 32.58 -24.53
N ASN A 601 15.21 31.87 -24.44
CA ASN A 601 14.21 31.78 -25.50
C ASN A 601 12.83 31.46 -24.91
N ALA A 602 11.80 31.38 -25.77
CA ALA A 602 10.43 31.00 -25.43
C ALA A 602 10.31 29.78 -24.48
N ALA A 603 11.15 28.75 -24.62
CA ALA A 603 11.07 27.58 -23.72
C ALA A 603 11.56 27.88 -22.30
N ALA A 604 12.53 28.79 -22.14
CA ALA A 604 13.07 29.22 -20.86
C ALA A 604 13.76 30.59 -20.98
N ILE A 605 13.15 31.61 -20.40
CA ILE A 605 13.70 32.96 -20.23
C ILE A 605 14.31 33.04 -18.83
N THR A 606 15.55 33.51 -18.73
CA THR A 606 16.21 33.77 -17.44
C THR A 606 16.41 35.27 -17.25
N VAL A 607 15.89 35.79 -16.15
CA VAL A 607 16.17 37.15 -15.66
C VAL A 607 17.09 37.06 -14.45
N ALA A 608 18.24 37.71 -14.53
CA ALA A 608 19.23 37.79 -13.45
C ALA A 608 19.52 39.25 -13.10
N GLY A 609 19.89 39.52 -11.85
CA GLY A 609 20.27 40.86 -11.38
C GLY A 609 19.39 41.44 -10.27
N LEU A 610 18.16 40.94 -10.11
CA LEU A 610 17.14 41.48 -9.21
C LEU A 610 17.13 40.85 -7.80
N GLY A 611 18.17 40.11 -7.43
CA GLY A 611 18.20 39.28 -6.22
C GLY A 611 18.09 37.79 -6.58
N PRO A 612 16.91 37.15 -6.50
CA PRO A 612 16.74 35.78 -6.97
C PRO A 612 16.88 35.69 -8.50
N ALA A 613 17.35 34.55 -8.99
CA ALA A 613 17.24 34.24 -10.42
C ALA A 613 15.77 33.91 -10.74
N ILE A 614 15.20 34.60 -11.73
CA ILE A 614 13.84 34.33 -12.19
C ILE A 614 13.91 33.55 -13.50
N ILE A 615 13.20 32.44 -13.57
CA ILE A 615 13.12 31.59 -14.76
C ILE A 615 11.65 31.53 -15.18
N ILE A 616 11.36 31.88 -16.43
CA ILE A 616 10.03 31.81 -17.02
C ILE A 616 10.07 30.74 -18.10
N ASN A 617 9.36 29.64 -17.88
CA ASN A 617 9.28 28.54 -18.82
C ASN A 617 8.03 28.65 -19.69
N THR A 618 8.11 28.09 -20.89
CA THR A 618 6.96 27.90 -21.79
C THR A 618 6.27 29.21 -22.21
N SER A 619 7.02 30.30 -22.31
CA SER A 619 6.51 31.58 -22.79
C SER A 619 6.33 31.59 -24.31
N GLU A 620 5.46 32.47 -24.81
CA GLU A 620 5.21 32.73 -26.21
C GLU A 620 5.22 34.24 -26.55
N ALA A 621 5.17 34.57 -27.84
CA ALA A 621 5.28 35.95 -28.33
C ALA A 621 4.09 36.85 -27.96
N THR A 622 3.02 36.28 -27.42
CA THR A 622 1.85 36.98 -26.89
C THR A 622 1.98 37.33 -25.42
N ASP A 623 2.89 36.68 -24.70
CA ASP A 623 3.18 37.00 -23.30
C ASP A 623 3.97 38.29 -23.19
N SER A 624 3.91 38.87 -21.99
CA SER A 624 4.62 40.11 -21.66
C SER A 624 5.52 39.91 -20.45
N LEU A 625 6.77 40.34 -20.58
CA LEU A 625 7.73 40.46 -19.48
C LEU A 625 7.93 41.93 -19.17
N ARG A 626 7.60 42.36 -17.94
CA ARG A 626 7.79 43.73 -17.47
C ARG A 626 8.87 43.81 -16.39
N ILE A 627 9.84 44.70 -16.58
CA ILE A 627 10.85 45.08 -15.58
C ILE A 627 10.67 46.56 -15.23
N ALA A 628 10.64 46.90 -13.94
CA ALA A 628 10.72 48.28 -13.48
C ALA A 628 11.87 48.42 -12.48
N ALA A 629 12.97 49.09 -12.84
CA ALA A 629 14.14 49.21 -11.95
C ALA A 629 13.98 50.24 -10.83
N LEU A 630 13.01 51.16 -10.97
CA LEU A 630 12.59 52.14 -9.97
C LEU A 630 13.53 53.34 -9.85
N GLY A 631 14.74 53.18 -9.34
CA GLY A 631 15.68 54.30 -9.34
C GLY A 631 17.10 53.90 -8.98
N GLY A 632 18.06 54.77 -9.26
CA GLY A 632 19.46 54.38 -9.40
C GLY A 632 19.87 54.48 -10.87
N ASP A 633 21.18 54.52 -11.15
CA ASP A 633 21.63 54.40 -12.55
C ASP A 633 21.64 52.91 -12.94
N ASP A 634 20.65 52.49 -13.70
CA ASP A 634 20.33 51.09 -13.98
C ASP A 634 20.83 50.63 -15.36
N VAL A 635 21.16 49.34 -15.48
CA VAL A 635 21.50 48.70 -16.77
C VAL A 635 20.59 47.51 -16.97
N ILE A 636 19.75 47.54 -18.00
CA ILE A 636 18.79 46.46 -18.30
C ILE A 636 18.96 46.04 -19.75
N SER A 637 19.37 44.79 -19.97
CA SER A 637 19.62 44.27 -21.32
C SER A 637 18.91 42.94 -21.57
N ALA A 638 18.09 42.91 -22.61
CA ALA A 638 17.46 41.73 -23.18
C ALA A 638 18.07 41.29 -24.52
N SER A 639 19.26 41.79 -24.87
CA SER A 639 19.97 41.40 -26.11
C SER A 639 20.32 39.90 -26.18
N GLY A 640 20.31 39.20 -25.04
CA GLY A 640 20.48 37.75 -24.95
C GLY A 640 19.20 36.93 -25.17
N LEU A 641 18.04 37.57 -25.39
CA LEU A 641 16.75 36.92 -25.59
C LEU A 641 16.53 36.62 -27.08
N ALA A 642 16.24 35.36 -27.42
CA ALA A 642 16.00 34.95 -28.80
C ALA A 642 14.65 35.46 -29.34
N ALA A 643 14.59 35.71 -30.65
CA ALA A 643 13.35 36.09 -31.33
C ALA A 643 12.21 35.05 -31.13
N GLY A 644 10.97 35.55 -31.03
CA GLY A 644 9.77 34.72 -30.81
C GLY A 644 9.48 34.40 -29.34
N SER A 645 10.18 35.06 -28.41
CA SER A 645 9.90 35.05 -26.96
C SER A 645 8.89 36.16 -26.59
N ALA A 646 8.58 36.30 -25.29
CA ALA A 646 7.70 37.35 -24.75
C ALA A 646 8.06 38.77 -25.21
N VAL A 647 7.06 39.63 -25.32
CA VAL A 647 7.23 41.08 -25.50
C VAL A 647 7.82 41.68 -24.23
N VAL A 648 8.88 42.46 -24.37
CA VAL A 648 9.61 43.05 -23.24
C VAL A 648 9.19 44.50 -23.01
N TYR A 649 8.87 44.83 -21.76
CA TYR A 649 8.59 46.19 -21.28
C TYR A 649 9.60 46.55 -20.20
N ILE A 650 10.44 47.52 -20.45
CA ILE A 650 11.48 47.97 -19.51
C ILE A 650 11.19 49.42 -19.10
N ASP A 651 11.25 49.67 -17.79
CA ASP A 651 11.13 50.98 -17.16
C ASP A 651 12.36 51.20 -16.27
N GLY A 652 13.25 52.13 -16.67
CA GLY A 652 14.48 52.48 -15.94
C GLY A 652 14.13 53.14 -14.61
N GLY A 653 13.46 54.29 -14.66
CA GLY A 653 12.96 54.97 -13.48
C GLY A 653 13.74 56.25 -13.21
N ASP A 654 14.06 56.55 -11.94
CA ASP A 654 14.86 57.73 -11.61
C ASP A 654 16.36 57.41 -11.71
N GLY A 655 17.10 57.99 -12.65
CA GLY A 655 18.54 57.71 -12.79
C GLY A 655 19.07 58.00 -14.19
N ASN A 656 20.34 57.67 -14.46
CA ASN A 656 20.85 57.65 -15.83
C ASN A 656 20.92 56.18 -16.28
N ASP A 657 19.90 55.73 -17.00
CA ASP A 657 19.70 54.31 -17.25
C ASP A 657 20.19 53.88 -18.64
N GLU A 658 20.61 52.62 -18.80
CA GLU A 658 20.99 52.02 -20.08
C GLU A 658 20.08 50.82 -20.37
N LEU A 659 19.24 50.95 -21.41
CA LEU A 659 18.16 50.02 -21.72
C LEU A 659 18.34 49.40 -23.11
N SER A 660 18.25 48.07 -23.22
CA SER A 660 18.23 47.32 -24.49
C SER A 660 17.18 46.21 -24.41
N THR A 661 16.28 46.15 -25.39
CA THR A 661 15.16 45.19 -25.43
C THR A 661 15.40 43.96 -26.30
N GLY A 662 16.42 43.96 -27.15
CA GLY A 662 16.81 42.78 -27.93
C GLY A 662 15.95 42.53 -29.17
N PHE A 663 15.45 41.29 -29.33
CA PHE A 663 14.56 40.92 -30.43
C PHE A 663 13.09 40.98 -30.00
N GLY A 664 12.25 41.72 -30.73
CA GLY A 664 10.83 41.81 -30.41
C GLY A 664 10.27 43.17 -30.79
N ASN A 665 8.97 43.37 -30.68
CA ASN A 665 8.42 44.72 -30.77
C ASN A 665 8.22 45.21 -29.34
N ASP A 666 9.26 45.80 -28.77
CA ASP A 666 9.37 45.99 -27.33
C ASP A 666 9.16 47.44 -26.91
N TRP A 667 9.14 47.68 -25.60
CA TRP A 667 8.89 48.98 -25.01
C TRP A 667 10.00 49.37 -24.02
N MET A 668 10.52 50.57 -24.18
CA MET A 668 11.50 51.19 -23.28
C MET A 668 10.97 52.50 -22.73
N ASN A 669 11.07 52.69 -21.42
CA ASN A 669 10.81 53.93 -20.71
C ASN A 669 12.06 54.27 -19.90
N GLY A 670 12.71 55.39 -20.22
CA GLY A 670 13.94 55.82 -19.53
C GLY A 670 13.63 56.31 -18.11
N GLY A 671 12.61 57.15 -17.99
CA GLY A 671 12.19 57.77 -16.75
C GLY A 671 12.82 59.15 -16.57
N LEU A 672 13.33 59.45 -15.38
CA LEU A 672 13.94 60.71 -15.05
C LEU A 672 15.46 60.60 -15.06
N GLY A 673 16.11 61.23 -16.02
CA GLY A 673 17.54 61.51 -15.97
C GLY A 673 18.10 61.57 -17.37
N ARG A 674 19.30 61.01 -17.60
CA ARG A 674 19.93 61.00 -18.92
C ARG A 674 20.10 59.57 -19.37
N ASP A 675 19.13 59.11 -20.13
CA ASP A 675 18.99 57.69 -20.41
C ASP A 675 19.57 57.33 -21.78
N ILE A 676 20.01 56.08 -21.90
CA ILE A 676 20.57 55.49 -23.09
C ILE A 676 19.64 54.37 -23.56
N PHE A 677 19.04 54.57 -24.73
CA PHE A 677 18.27 53.55 -25.44
C PHE A 677 19.18 52.86 -26.46
N LEU A 678 19.67 51.67 -26.14
CA LEU A 678 20.67 50.93 -26.91
C LEU A 678 20.02 49.97 -27.92
N PHE A 679 20.26 50.23 -29.21
CA PHE A 679 19.91 49.35 -30.31
C PHE A 679 21.12 48.54 -30.75
N ASP A 680 21.21 47.29 -30.27
CA ASP A 680 22.32 46.38 -30.49
C ASP A 680 21.95 45.08 -31.23
N THR A 681 20.69 44.92 -31.60
CA THR A 681 20.13 43.71 -32.20
C THR A 681 19.75 43.89 -33.67
N ALA A 682 19.80 42.82 -34.46
CA ALA A 682 19.59 42.87 -35.91
C ALA A 682 18.19 43.39 -36.30
N LEU A 683 18.15 44.37 -37.20
CA LEU A 683 16.89 44.97 -37.66
C LEU A 683 16.06 44.03 -38.54
N SER A 684 14.75 44.22 -38.54
CA SER A 684 13.80 43.51 -39.40
C SER A 684 12.77 44.47 -39.96
N SER A 685 12.35 44.27 -41.21
CA SER A 685 11.27 45.07 -41.82
C SER A 685 9.87 44.51 -41.55
N ALA A 686 9.79 43.33 -40.91
CA ALA A 686 8.54 42.65 -40.57
C ALA A 686 8.27 42.63 -39.05
N SER A 687 9.27 42.90 -38.23
CA SER A 687 9.28 42.80 -36.77
C SER A 687 10.47 43.59 -36.24
N ASN A 688 10.78 43.49 -34.95
CA ASN A 688 11.93 44.16 -34.34
C ASN A 688 11.87 45.69 -34.45
N THR A 689 10.69 46.24 -34.17
CA THR A 689 10.46 47.68 -34.12
C THR A 689 9.99 48.05 -32.72
N ASP A 690 10.87 48.73 -31.98
CA ASP A 690 10.63 49.07 -30.58
C ASP A 690 9.91 50.41 -30.41
N THR A 691 9.44 50.68 -29.20
CA THR A 691 8.84 51.95 -28.82
C THR A 691 9.59 52.55 -27.63
N ILE A 692 10.10 53.77 -27.80
CA ILE A 692 10.63 54.57 -26.71
C ILE A 692 9.51 55.50 -26.23
N ALA A 693 9.04 55.26 -25.00
CA ALA A 693 7.82 55.86 -24.48
C ALA A 693 7.97 57.34 -24.10
N ASP A 694 9.13 57.76 -23.59
CA ASP A 694 9.29 59.03 -22.88
C ASP A 694 10.54 59.86 -23.25
N PHE A 695 11.18 59.55 -24.37
CA PHE A 695 12.45 60.18 -24.80
C PHE A 695 12.48 61.71 -24.62
N ASN A 696 13.46 62.20 -23.86
CA ASN A 696 13.74 63.59 -23.61
C ASN A 696 14.93 64.07 -24.46
N THR A 697 14.65 64.92 -25.45
CA THR A 697 15.67 65.42 -26.40
C THR A 697 16.83 66.20 -25.78
N ALA A 698 16.69 66.68 -24.55
CA ALA A 698 17.74 67.44 -23.85
C ALA A 698 18.72 66.54 -23.09
N ASP A 699 18.23 65.40 -22.61
CA ASP A 699 18.93 64.57 -21.64
C ASP A 699 19.29 63.18 -22.21
N ASP A 700 18.43 62.59 -23.03
CA ASP A 700 18.53 61.20 -23.46
C ASP A 700 19.30 61.03 -24.77
N THR A 701 19.81 59.81 -24.94
CA THR A 701 20.63 59.38 -26.08
C THR A 701 20.11 58.07 -26.66
N ILE A 702 19.98 58.01 -27.99
CA ILE A 702 19.75 56.77 -28.73
C ILE A 702 21.12 56.22 -29.16
N ALA A 703 21.54 55.11 -28.57
CA ALA A 703 22.80 54.46 -28.88
C ALA A 703 22.60 53.40 -29.98
N LEU A 704 23.46 53.44 -31.00
CA LEU A 704 23.39 52.61 -32.20
C LEU A 704 24.66 51.76 -32.29
N SER A 705 24.53 50.46 -32.09
CA SER A 705 25.66 49.54 -32.17
C SER A 705 26.26 49.50 -33.58
N MET A 706 27.58 49.66 -33.69
CA MET A 706 28.30 49.52 -34.97
C MET A 706 28.15 48.14 -35.62
N GLN A 707 27.76 47.11 -34.85
CA GLN A 707 27.50 45.78 -35.42
C GLN A 707 26.26 45.77 -36.32
N ILE A 708 25.30 46.66 -36.06
CA ILE A 708 24.03 46.75 -36.77
C ILE A 708 24.01 47.97 -37.70
N PHE A 709 24.48 49.12 -37.20
CA PHE A 709 24.41 50.41 -37.86
C PHE A 709 25.76 50.80 -38.49
N ALA A 710 26.50 49.84 -39.04
CA ALA A 710 27.88 50.05 -39.54
C ALA A 710 28.03 51.18 -40.58
N ALA A 711 26.99 51.48 -41.37
CA ALA A 711 27.01 52.54 -42.37
C ALA A 711 26.66 53.93 -41.81
N ALA A 712 26.23 54.02 -40.54
CA ALA A 712 25.84 55.28 -39.88
C ALA A 712 27.03 56.21 -39.61
N GLY A 713 28.26 55.69 -39.51
CA GLY A 713 29.46 56.50 -39.31
C GLY A 713 30.50 55.85 -38.41
N ALA A 714 31.48 56.66 -37.98
CA ALA A 714 32.48 56.24 -37.00
C ALA A 714 31.93 56.33 -35.57
N LEU A 715 32.58 55.64 -34.61
CA LEU A 715 32.27 55.72 -33.18
C LEU A 715 32.18 57.17 -32.70
N GLY A 716 31.18 57.45 -31.85
CA GLY A 716 30.87 58.77 -31.32
C GLY A 716 29.56 59.34 -31.86
N THR A 717 29.33 60.64 -31.64
CA THR A 717 28.09 61.31 -32.05
C THR A 717 27.86 61.21 -33.56
N LEU A 718 26.61 60.95 -33.96
CA LEU A 718 26.23 60.85 -35.37
C LEU A 718 26.60 62.14 -36.12
N ALA A 719 27.17 62.00 -37.31
CA ALA A 719 27.49 63.13 -38.16
C ALA A 719 26.20 63.81 -38.64
N SER A 720 26.17 65.15 -38.67
CA SER A 720 24.95 65.90 -38.99
C SER A 720 24.44 65.66 -40.42
N ASP A 721 25.32 65.27 -41.34
CA ASP A 721 25.02 64.90 -42.73
C ASP A 721 24.58 63.44 -42.89
N ALA A 722 24.56 62.65 -41.81
CA ALA A 722 24.01 61.30 -41.76
C ALA A 722 22.58 61.26 -41.16
N PHE A 723 22.03 62.40 -40.76
CA PHE A 723 20.70 62.52 -40.14
C PHE A 723 19.78 63.41 -40.97
N VAL A 724 18.57 62.94 -41.25
CA VAL A 724 17.56 63.70 -41.99
C VAL A 724 16.19 63.61 -41.33
N ILE A 725 15.47 64.73 -41.36
CA ILE A 725 14.07 64.79 -40.95
C ILE A 725 13.19 64.67 -42.20
N GLY A 726 12.36 63.63 -42.24
CA GLY A 726 11.50 63.30 -43.38
C GLY A 726 11.06 61.84 -43.36
N SER A 727 10.28 61.43 -44.36
CA SER A 727 9.81 60.04 -44.49
C SER A 727 10.72 59.15 -45.34
N ALA A 728 11.86 59.67 -45.82
CA ALA A 728 12.85 58.97 -46.63
C ALA A 728 14.19 59.76 -46.62
N ALA A 729 15.28 59.12 -47.07
CA ALA A 729 16.55 59.80 -47.31
C ALA A 729 16.40 60.95 -48.33
N ALA A 730 17.01 62.09 -48.04
CA ALA A 730 17.05 63.25 -48.93
C ALA A 730 18.29 63.22 -49.84
N ASP A 731 19.41 62.67 -49.36
CA ASP A 731 20.60 62.41 -50.16
C ASP A 731 21.37 61.14 -49.74
N ALA A 732 22.36 60.75 -50.54
CA ALA A 732 23.12 59.51 -50.38
C ALA A 732 23.95 59.41 -49.08
N GLY A 733 24.09 60.50 -48.32
CA GLY A 733 24.76 60.56 -47.02
C GLY A 733 23.85 60.22 -45.85
N ASP A 734 22.53 60.35 -46.02
CA ASP A 734 21.55 60.11 -44.96
C ASP A 734 21.52 58.64 -44.55
N ARG A 735 21.53 58.38 -43.24
CA ARG A 735 21.54 57.02 -42.66
C ARG A 735 20.43 56.85 -41.65
N ILE A 736 20.23 57.85 -40.79
CA ILE A 736 19.15 57.86 -39.81
C ILE A 736 18.09 58.85 -40.28
N ILE A 737 16.89 58.34 -40.51
CA ILE A 737 15.74 59.08 -41.02
C ILE A 737 14.72 59.20 -39.89
N TYR A 738 14.28 60.42 -39.61
CA TYR A 738 13.24 60.70 -38.62
C TYR A 738 11.98 61.31 -39.25
N ASP A 739 10.89 60.55 -39.28
CA ASP A 739 9.58 61.07 -39.62
C ASP A 739 8.95 61.74 -38.39
N SER A 740 9.21 63.04 -38.25
CA SER A 740 8.70 63.83 -37.13
C SER A 740 7.17 63.88 -37.01
N LEU A 741 6.41 63.62 -38.09
CA LEU A 741 4.95 63.66 -38.05
C LEU A 741 4.38 62.43 -37.34
N ASN A 742 5.02 61.28 -37.53
CA ASN A 742 4.55 59.99 -37.03
C ASN A 742 5.45 59.40 -35.93
N GLY A 743 6.58 60.05 -35.62
CA GLY A 743 7.52 59.59 -34.60
C GLY A 743 8.35 58.39 -35.01
N ILE A 744 8.63 58.21 -36.31
CA ILE A 744 9.27 56.99 -36.83
C ILE A 744 10.77 57.21 -37.02
N LEU A 745 11.59 56.31 -36.48
CA LEU A 745 13.03 56.24 -36.72
C LEU A 745 13.36 55.06 -37.63
N SER A 746 14.06 55.34 -38.73
CA SER A 746 14.46 54.34 -39.70
C SER A 746 15.94 54.45 -40.06
N TYR A 747 16.55 53.31 -40.36
CA TYR A 747 17.93 53.21 -40.83
C TYR A 747 17.96 52.84 -42.31
N ASP A 748 18.56 53.70 -43.13
CA ASP A 748 18.87 53.44 -44.53
C ASP A 748 20.36 53.13 -44.66
N SER A 749 20.68 51.85 -44.86
CA SER A 749 22.07 51.40 -44.97
C SER A 749 22.79 51.91 -46.23
N ASP A 750 22.06 52.32 -47.28
CA ASP A 750 22.66 52.84 -48.51
C ASP A 750 22.43 54.35 -48.74
N GLY A 751 21.43 54.94 -48.06
CA GLY A 751 21.03 56.35 -48.11
C GLY A 751 20.51 56.83 -49.47
N THR A 752 20.46 55.95 -50.46
CA THR A 752 20.02 56.27 -51.82
C THR A 752 18.59 55.82 -52.08
N GLY A 753 17.96 55.14 -51.10
CA GLY A 753 16.64 54.55 -51.21
C GLY A 753 16.56 53.35 -52.17
N ALA A 754 17.71 52.77 -52.57
CA ALA A 754 17.75 51.58 -53.42
C ALA A 754 17.45 50.31 -52.61
N ALA A 755 17.98 50.23 -51.39
CA ALA A 755 17.48 49.42 -50.29
C ALA A 755 16.39 50.21 -49.54
N ALA A 756 15.35 49.51 -49.08
CA ALA A 756 14.34 50.14 -48.25
C ALA A 756 14.93 50.44 -46.86
N ALA A 757 14.70 51.65 -46.36
CA ALA A 757 14.99 51.98 -44.98
C ALA A 757 14.21 51.05 -44.04
N VAL A 758 14.86 50.57 -42.99
CA VAL A 758 14.26 49.69 -41.99
C VAL A 758 13.89 50.50 -40.78
N THR A 759 12.60 50.54 -40.44
CA THR A 759 12.12 51.15 -39.20
C THR A 759 12.61 50.31 -38.01
N PHE A 760 13.25 50.96 -37.04
CA PHE A 760 13.80 50.28 -35.87
C PHE A 760 13.19 50.77 -34.56
N ALA A 761 12.62 51.99 -34.53
CA ALA A 761 11.99 52.50 -33.33
C ALA A 761 10.88 53.52 -33.62
N TYR A 762 9.93 53.62 -32.69
CA TYR A 762 9.00 54.72 -32.54
C TYR A 762 9.38 55.58 -31.32
N VAL A 763 9.20 56.89 -31.46
CA VAL A 763 9.24 57.89 -30.39
C VAL A 763 7.96 58.71 -30.44
N ASN A 764 7.68 59.57 -29.44
CA ASN A 764 6.52 60.46 -29.56
C ASN A 764 6.63 61.39 -30.79
N ALA A 765 5.52 61.57 -31.49
CA ALA A 765 5.46 62.44 -32.66
C ALA A 765 5.75 63.91 -32.30
N GLY A 766 6.45 64.62 -33.19
CA GLY A 766 6.74 66.05 -33.06
C GLY A 766 7.96 66.41 -32.20
N MET A 767 8.78 65.43 -31.80
CA MET A 767 10.04 65.70 -31.08
C MET A 767 11.05 66.47 -31.95
N LEU A 768 11.89 67.27 -31.31
CA LEU A 768 12.93 68.07 -31.96
C LEU A 768 14.28 67.32 -31.98
N LEU A 769 14.32 66.15 -32.62
CA LEU A 769 15.53 65.34 -32.71
C LEU A 769 16.60 65.95 -33.62
N THR A 770 17.86 65.80 -33.23
CA THR A 770 19.03 66.15 -34.03
C THR A 770 20.04 65.01 -34.03
N ALA A 771 21.06 65.08 -34.88
CA ALA A 771 22.17 64.12 -34.87
C ALA A 771 22.90 64.02 -33.51
N GLN A 772 22.79 65.04 -32.63
CA GLN A 772 23.38 64.99 -31.28
C GLN A 772 22.68 64.01 -30.34
N ASN A 773 21.43 63.64 -30.62
CA ASN A 773 20.68 62.65 -29.85
C ASN A 773 21.07 61.21 -30.18
N PHE A 774 21.96 60.99 -31.16
CA PHE A 774 22.38 59.66 -31.61
C PHE A 774 23.87 59.45 -31.36
N LEU A 775 24.21 58.32 -30.75
CA LEU A 775 25.58 57.92 -30.44
C LEU A 775 25.89 56.58 -31.12
N ILE A 776 26.96 56.50 -31.89
CA ILE A 776 27.45 55.25 -32.49
C ILE A 776 28.42 54.59 -31.50
N VAL A 777 28.10 53.38 -31.05
CA VAL A 777 28.82 52.64 -29.99
C VAL A 777 29.45 51.33 -30.46
#